data_AF-A0A544BWF4-F1
#
_entry.id   AF-A0A544BWF4-F1
#
_cell.length_a   1.000
_cell.length_b   1.000
_cell.length_c   1.000
_cell.angle_alpha   90.00
_cell.angle_beta   90.00
_cell.angle_gamma   90.00
#
_symmetry.space_group_name_H-M   'P 1'
#
loop_
_entity.id
_entity.type
_entity.pdbx_description
1 polymer ?
#
loop_
_entity_poly.entity_id
_entity_poly.type
_entity_poly.pdbx_seq_one_letter_code
_entity_poly.pdbx_strand_id
1 'polypeptide(L)'
;MKKKISSILFINLGILGGITPCYAGSYTPNDLVDGRLPSYDNNITLTLGDGNWSKEIVLPQKPKNGDIVNVKSNAAWDSKIVGNIIGFGSIKVKANDRVELVYKPVTALASAWTLKDEASPNNGGVHIPNNKKYVAYFVANSNWDKHLYLPDTKGVAEKIVVRSEAAYDTYIDHRMIAGSTDLKISTNQVVIFTWNSTLNKWSVFKEGDSDSLQRSVRPLAFLDMSLDTSTQGTDLYNNGRMQKPIAITYKACLLNDYELNDHRCNPVQITEDEIKYYIRLGIYRRNDGNYPEELADIYPEFVIDYEQDMRYETRLPVSLNKQKTAAYMDEKAALRTATIWLRYKPNSLTEQINVDLCTFSVYEDQEGNSIPGAYTNDCGPDGFGSPARRLSVIDGSYQGSITDNLGILKQSKELIEICSNENDCGGRPGWRTRNGWARGILYAKANLYKYSARRAGHHFLPATNTKSTELSRGCVKDATGGSDSKDDGICGKVTSGDYADYSFYTSNLQFGETKTVELSYTNKQNKDGIIGFHYDHRDSWQFDPNIIDLDRYGTFSIYSVLPVIDFRSDDLDTFVMFSGWHWAGSTQTSEIPIESFVEDNYGNRFKFSATLYAEPKVGAAGGKSKNYALTRVKGEKFVPVLE
;
A
#
# COMPACT_ATOMS: atom_id res chain seq x y z
N MET A 1 49.09 -43.64 -57.50
CA MET A 1 49.70 -44.40 -56.39
C MET A 1 49.79 -43.52 -55.15
N LYS A 2 48.95 -43.78 -54.15
CA LYS A 2 48.99 -43.13 -52.82
C LYS A 2 49.73 -44.09 -51.87
N LYS A 3 50.71 -43.60 -51.11
CA LYS A 3 51.28 -44.35 -49.98
C LYS A 3 51.05 -43.54 -48.70
N LYS A 4 50.21 -44.10 -47.83
CA LYS A 4 50.08 -43.80 -46.39
C LYS A 4 51.24 -44.45 -45.62
N ILE A 5 51.57 -43.89 -44.45
CA ILE A 5 51.93 -44.49 -43.13
C ILE A 5 52.24 -43.26 -42.25
N SER A 6 51.42 -42.80 -41.30
CA SER A 6 50.91 -43.33 -40.02
C SER A 6 51.83 -43.10 -38.80
N SER A 7 51.32 -42.24 -37.90
CA SER A 7 51.34 -42.26 -36.42
C SER A 7 52.64 -42.10 -35.63
N ILE A 8 52.65 -41.12 -34.70
CA ILE A 8 52.42 -41.31 -33.24
C ILE A 8 52.45 -39.90 -32.59
N LEU A 9 51.37 -39.47 -31.93
CA LEU A 9 51.33 -38.26 -31.11
C LEU A 9 51.16 -38.68 -29.64
N PHE A 10 52.21 -38.50 -28.85
CA PHE A 10 52.17 -38.60 -27.39
C PHE A 10 51.47 -37.35 -26.83
N ILE A 11 50.34 -37.52 -26.14
CA ILE A 11 49.74 -36.46 -25.31
C ILE A 11 50.26 -36.66 -23.88
N ASN A 12 51.13 -35.75 -23.45
CA ASN A 12 51.48 -35.59 -22.05
C ASN A 12 50.32 -34.91 -21.31
N LEU A 13 49.75 -35.59 -20.33
CA LEU A 13 48.86 -35.01 -19.34
C LEU A 13 49.70 -34.23 -18.32
N GLY A 14 49.90 -32.94 -18.55
CA GLY A 14 50.43 -32.02 -17.56
C GLY A 14 49.30 -31.46 -16.71
N ILE A 15 49.32 -31.77 -15.41
CA ILE A 15 48.44 -31.18 -14.40
C ILE A 15 48.78 -29.68 -14.30
N LEU A 16 47.92 -28.83 -14.88
CA LEU A 16 47.95 -27.38 -14.68
C LEU A 16 47.06 -27.05 -13.48
N GLY A 17 47.68 -26.93 -12.30
CA GLY A 17 47.09 -26.21 -11.18
C GLY A 17 47.04 -24.71 -11.55
N GLY A 18 45.88 -24.25 -12.01
CA GLY A 18 45.62 -22.84 -12.28
C GLY A 18 45.55 -22.05 -10.98
N ILE A 19 46.64 -21.38 -10.63
CA ILE A 19 46.60 -20.19 -9.77
C ILE A 19 45.97 -19.08 -10.60
N THR A 20 44.71 -18.74 -10.34
CA THR A 20 44.07 -17.56 -10.90
C THR A 20 44.73 -16.31 -10.30
N PRO A 21 45.34 -15.43 -11.12
CA PRO A 21 45.85 -14.17 -10.60
C PRO A 21 44.69 -13.31 -10.08
N CYS A 22 44.84 -12.85 -8.84
CA CYS A 22 43.98 -11.87 -8.20
C CYS A 22 44.20 -10.51 -8.89
N TYR A 23 43.31 -10.12 -9.80
CA TYR A 23 43.36 -8.79 -10.42
C TYR A 23 42.57 -7.81 -9.58
N ALA A 24 43.23 -6.76 -9.08
CA ALA A 24 42.53 -5.60 -8.57
C ALA A 24 42.11 -4.72 -9.76
N GLY A 25 40.80 -4.62 -10.02
CA GLY A 25 40.25 -3.81 -11.09
C GLY A 25 40.14 -2.34 -10.69
N SER A 26 40.59 -1.44 -11.57
CA SER A 26 40.41 0.00 -11.42
C SER A 26 39.40 0.50 -12.44
N TYR A 27 38.37 1.20 -11.96
CA TYR A 27 37.23 1.65 -12.74
C TYR A 27 36.96 3.13 -12.54
N THR A 28 36.24 3.69 -13.50
CA THR A 28 35.59 4.99 -13.46
C THR A 28 34.14 4.83 -13.92
N PRO A 29 33.22 5.78 -13.62
CA PRO A 29 31.83 5.68 -14.04
C PRO A 29 31.60 5.39 -15.53
N ASN A 30 32.45 5.90 -16.42
CA ASN A 30 32.37 5.63 -17.86
C ASN A 30 32.68 4.17 -18.23
N ASP A 31 33.36 3.42 -17.35
CA ASP A 31 33.64 1.99 -17.51
C ASP A 31 32.46 1.12 -17.03
N LEU A 32 31.46 1.74 -16.39
CA LEU A 32 30.32 1.05 -15.80
C LEU A 32 29.09 1.17 -16.69
N VAL A 33 28.30 0.10 -16.76
CA VAL A 33 26.95 0.15 -17.34
C VAL A 33 25.99 0.50 -16.22
N ASP A 34 25.25 1.60 -16.38
CA ASP A 34 24.30 2.12 -15.38
C ASP A 34 24.89 2.31 -13.97
N GLY A 35 26.18 2.66 -13.89
CA GLY A 35 26.87 2.90 -12.63
C GLY A 35 27.19 1.64 -11.80
N ARG A 36 27.02 0.44 -12.38
CA ARG A 36 27.20 -0.83 -11.67
C ARG A 36 28.63 -1.36 -11.71
N LEU A 37 29.13 -1.77 -10.55
CA LEU A 37 30.42 -2.41 -10.40
C LEU A 37 30.39 -3.90 -10.78
N PRO A 38 31.45 -4.42 -11.41
CA PRO A 38 31.49 -5.81 -11.86
C PRO A 38 31.59 -6.80 -10.70
N SER A 39 30.94 -7.96 -10.84
CA SER A 39 30.96 -9.02 -9.81
C SER A 39 32.08 -10.06 -9.95
N TYR A 40 32.93 -9.96 -10.97
CA TYR A 40 34.02 -10.93 -11.21
C TYR A 40 35.34 -10.52 -10.54
N ASP A 41 35.46 -9.28 -10.08
CA ASP A 41 36.64 -8.76 -9.40
C ASP A 41 36.44 -8.76 -7.89
N ASN A 42 37.41 -9.31 -7.17
CA ASN A 42 37.39 -9.39 -5.71
C ASN A 42 37.98 -8.14 -5.03
N ASN A 43 38.59 -7.23 -5.78
CA ASN A 43 39.12 -5.98 -5.26
C ASN A 43 38.95 -4.86 -6.30
N ILE A 44 37.94 -4.04 -6.09
CA ILE A 44 37.48 -3.02 -7.02
C ILE A 44 37.88 -1.65 -6.47
N THR A 45 38.54 -0.83 -7.28
CA THR A 45 38.72 0.60 -6.99
C THR A 45 37.96 1.43 -8.00
N LEU A 46 36.94 2.18 -7.55
CA LEU A 46 36.19 3.12 -8.37
C LEU A 46 36.63 4.55 -8.06
N THR A 47 37.01 5.31 -9.09
CA THR A 47 37.34 6.74 -8.96
C THR A 47 36.31 7.60 -9.67
N LEU A 48 35.66 8.50 -8.92
CA LEU A 48 34.72 9.50 -9.43
C LEU A 48 35.44 10.85 -9.63
N GLY A 49 35.16 11.55 -10.72
CA GLY A 49 35.74 12.87 -11.00
C GLY A 49 34.82 13.73 -11.87
N ASP A 50 35.16 15.02 -11.99
CA ASP A 50 34.42 15.93 -12.86
C ASP A 50 34.55 15.47 -14.33
N GLY A 51 33.39 15.28 -15.00
CA GLY A 51 33.32 14.71 -16.35
C GLY A 51 33.38 13.17 -16.40
N ASN A 52 33.57 12.50 -15.26
CA ASN A 52 33.52 11.04 -15.12
C ASN A 52 32.84 10.68 -13.79
N TRP A 53 31.53 10.93 -13.77
CA TRP A 53 30.68 10.91 -12.58
C TRP A 53 29.39 10.12 -12.88
N SER A 54 28.92 9.37 -11.89
CA SER A 54 27.57 8.81 -11.89
C SER A 54 26.86 9.21 -10.60
N LYS A 55 25.57 9.49 -10.72
CA LYS A 55 24.69 9.81 -9.59
C LYS A 55 24.56 8.62 -8.63
N GLU A 56 24.51 7.42 -9.19
CA GLU A 56 24.31 6.18 -8.45
C GLU A 56 25.38 5.16 -8.82
N ILE A 57 26.00 4.57 -7.81
CA ILE A 57 26.99 3.51 -7.92
C ILE A 57 26.39 2.25 -7.32
N VAL A 58 26.16 1.23 -8.13
CA VAL A 58 25.59 -0.03 -7.68
C VAL A 58 26.72 -1.00 -7.34
N LEU A 59 26.73 -1.52 -6.12
CA LEU A 59 27.72 -2.51 -5.68
C LEU A 59 27.58 -3.83 -6.45
N PRO A 60 28.64 -4.64 -6.49
CA PRO A 60 28.53 -5.99 -7.05
C PRO A 60 27.38 -6.75 -6.39
N GLN A 61 26.57 -7.42 -7.21
CA GLN A 61 25.44 -8.23 -6.75
C GLN A 61 25.84 -9.65 -6.35
N LYS A 62 27.00 -10.14 -6.81
CA LYS A 62 27.53 -11.48 -6.46
C LYS A 62 28.94 -11.42 -5.87
N PRO A 63 29.14 -10.61 -4.84
CA PRO A 63 30.42 -10.59 -4.16
C PRO A 63 30.65 -11.92 -3.45
N LYS A 64 31.89 -12.34 -3.43
CA LYS A 64 32.37 -13.44 -2.60
C LYS A 64 32.76 -12.88 -1.24
N ASN A 65 32.70 -13.75 -0.23
CA ASN A 65 33.21 -13.40 1.10
C ASN A 65 34.66 -12.92 0.99
N GLY A 66 34.92 -11.71 1.48
CA GLY A 66 36.22 -11.04 1.41
C GLY A 66 36.38 -10.06 0.25
N ASP A 67 35.41 -9.94 -0.66
CA ASP A 67 35.48 -8.97 -1.76
C ASP A 67 35.49 -7.54 -1.23
N ILE A 68 36.30 -6.69 -1.85
CA ILE A 68 36.53 -5.31 -1.41
C ILE A 68 36.13 -4.34 -2.51
N VAL A 69 35.40 -3.29 -2.14
CA VAL A 69 35.11 -2.15 -3.00
C VAL A 69 35.65 -0.88 -2.34
N ASN A 70 36.50 -0.15 -3.05
CA ASN A 70 37.03 1.15 -2.65
C ASN A 70 36.52 2.23 -3.59
N VAL A 71 35.63 3.09 -3.11
CA VAL A 71 35.09 4.23 -3.87
C VAL A 71 35.78 5.51 -3.40
N LYS A 72 36.39 6.22 -4.34
CA LYS A 72 37.06 7.51 -4.11
C LYS A 72 36.41 8.57 -4.98
N SER A 73 36.08 9.73 -4.41
CA SER A 73 35.49 10.81 -5.19
C SER A 73 36.32 12.08 -5.13
N ASN A 74 36.61 12.64 -6.30
CA ASN A 74 37.08 14.01 -6.49
C ASN A 74 36.03 14.86 -7.24
N ALA A 75 34.83 14.33 -7.47
CA ALA A 75 33.79 15.01 -8.23
C ALA A 75 33.12 16.11 -7.40
N ALA A 76 32.76 17.22 -8.04
CA ALA A 76 32.01 18.32 -7.43
C ALA A 76 30.57 17.94 -7.06
N TRP A 77 30.01 16.91 -7.71
CA TRP A 77 28.65 16.42 -7.50
C TRP A 77 28.64 15.18 -6.60
N ASP A 78 27.70 15.13 -5.65
CA ASP A 78 27.54 14.00 -4.74
C ASP A 78 27.04 12.75 -5.48
N SER A 79 27.56 11.58 -5.11
CA SER A 79 27.08 10.27 -5.58
C SER A 79 26.48 9.46 -4.44
N LYS A 80 25.75 8.40 -4.78
CA LYS A 80 25.16 7.46 -3.83
C LYS A 80 25.60 6.03 -4.18
N ILE A 81 26.24 5.34 -3.24
CA ILE A 81 26.50 3.90 -3.34
C ILE A 81 25.26 3.16 -2.84
N VAL A 82 24.75 2.23 -3.65
CA VAL A 82 23.58 1.41 -3.37
C VAL A 82 23.90 -0.07 -3.52
N GLY A 83 23.17 -0.90 -2.78
CA GLY A 83 23.35 -2.36 -2.73
C GLY A 83 22.98 -2.89 -1.34
N ASN A 84 23.23 -4.18 -1.12
CA ASN A 84 23.03 -4.82 0.19
C ASN A 84 24.09 -4.35 1.21
N ILE A 85 23.99 -3.10 1.67
CA ILE A 85 24.88 -2.48 2.66
C ILE A 85 24.19 -2.53 4.02
N ILE A 86 24.75 -3.32 4.92
CA ILE A 86 24.09 -3.66 6.19
C ILE A 86 23.70 -2.39 6.97
N GLY A 87 22.41 -2.29 7.30
CA GLY A 87 21.80 -1.21 8.09
C GLY A 87 21.82 0.22 7.52
N PHE A 88 22.61 0.50 6.48
CA PHE A 88 22.69 1.83 5.88
C PHE A 88 21.74 1.98 4.69
N GLY A 89 21.54 0.93 3.90
CA GLY A 89 20.76 0.92 2.65
C GLY A 89 21.46 1.67 1.50
N SER A 90 22.07 2.81 1.79
CA SER A 90 22.95 3.52 0.86
C SER A 90 23.95 4.42 1.55
N ILE A 91 25.08 4.68 0.88
CA ILE A 91 26.14 5.55 1.36
C ILE A 91 26.32 6.72 0.40
N LYS A 92 26.15 7.94 0.92
CA LYS A 92 26.40 9.16 0.15
C LYS A 92 27.90 9.46 0.14
N VAL A 93 28.44 9.75 -1.05
CA VAL A 93 29.85 10.04 -1.30
C VAL A 93 29.98 11.47 -1.84
N LYS A 94 30.73 12.32 -1.14
CA LYS A 94 31.03 13.70 -1.52
C LYS A 94 32.45 13.84 -2.07
N ALA A 95 32.77 15.03 -2.58
CA ALA A 95 34.13 15.40 -2.93
C ALA A 95 35.12 15.12 -1.77
N ASN A 96 36.22 14.45 -2.09
CA ASN A 96 37.29 13.98 -1.19
C ASN A 96 36.92 12.83 -0.24
N ASP A 97 35.71 12.27 -0.34
CA ASP A 97 35.35 11.08 0.44
C ASP A 97 36.05 9.83 -0.10
N ARG A 98 36.31 8.90 0.81
CA ARG A 98 36.74 7.53 0.52
C ARG A 98 35.87 6.57 1.31
N VAL A 99 35.26 5.63 0.63
CA VAL A 99 34.42 4.59 1.24
C VAL A 99 35.00 3.25 0.86
N GLU A 100 35.38 2.47 1.87
CA GLU A 100 35.82 1.09 1.69
C GLU A 100 34.77 0.15 2.26
N LEU A 101 34.29 -0.75 1.42
CA LEU A 101 33.34 -1.79 1.77
C LEU A 101 33.99 -3.16 1.62
N VAL A 102 33.62 -4.08 2.50
CA VAL A 102 33.98 -5.49 2.42
C VAL A 102 32.72 -6.34 2.52
N TYR A 103 32.56 -7.27 1.59
CA TYR A 103 31.46 -8.23 1.63
C TYR A 103 31.84 -9.39 2.52
N LYS A 104 31.01 -9.69 3.53
CA LYS A 104 31.26 -10.79 4.47
C LYS A 104 29.96 -11.25 5.14
N PRO A 105 29.97 -12.43 5.78
CA PRO A 105 28.90 -12.84 6.68
C PRO A 105 28.68 -11.78 7.77
N VAL A 106 27.43 -11.35 7.91
CA VAL A 106 27.00 -10.39 8.95
C VAL A 106 26.13 -11.04 10.01
N THR A 107 25.49 -12.15 9.65
CA THR A 107 24.81 -13.08 10.56
C THR A 107 25.17 -14.51 10.15
N ALA A 108 24.60 -15.51 10.83
CA ALA A 108 24.76 -16.91 10.42
C ALA A 108 24.14 -17.23 9.05
N LEU A 109 23.18 -16.42 8.58
CA LEU A 109 22.32 -16.74 7.44
C LEU A 109 22.37 -15.67 6.34
N ALA A 110 23.14 -14.59 6.53
CA ALA A 110 23.19 -13.47 5.60
C ALA A 110 24.60 -12.91 5.50
N SER A 111 25.00 -12.62 4.27
CA SER A 111 26.18 -11.82 3.95
C SER A 111 25.75 -10.47 3.40
N ALA A 112 26.53 -9.44 3.68
CA ALA A 112 26.25 -8.09 3.22
C ALA A 112 27.55 -7.30 3.07
N TRP A 113 27.48 -6.20 2.35
CA TRP A 113 28.54 -5.20 2.32
C TRP A 113 28.57 -4.47 3.66
N THR A 114 29.74 -4.49 4.28
CA THR A 114 30.02 -3.81 5.54
C THR A 114 31.06 -2.72 5.31
N LEU A 115 31.03 -1.65 6.11
CA LEU A 115 32.16 -0.73 6.16
C LEU A 115 33.41 -1.51 6.55
N LYS A 116 34.54 -1.26 5.90
CA LYS A 116 35.78 -1.97 6.21
C LYS A 116 36.42 -1.44 7.50
N ASP A 117 36.20 -0.17 7.83
CA ASP A 117 36.76 0.52 8.99
C ASP A 117 35.85 0.49 10.22
N GLU A 118 35.25 -0.67 10.52
CA GLU A 118 34.38 -0.82 11.70
C GLU A 118 35.17 -0.67 13.01
N ALA A 119 34.55 0.03 13.96
CA ALA A 119 35.06 0.12 15.32
C ALA A 119 34.64 -1.12 16.14
N SER A 120 35.36 -1.37 17.23
CA SER A 120 35.16 -2.44 18.20
C SER A 120 35.65 -1.98 19.56
N PRO A 121 35.34 -2.70 20.65
CA PRO A 121 35.81 -2.34 22.00
C PRO A 121 37.33 -2.16 22.08
N ASN A 122 38.10 -2.94 21.32
CA ASN A 122 39.56 -2.92 21.37
C ASN A 122 40.19 -1.74 20.59
N ASN A 123 39.54 -1.21 19.54
CA ASN A 123 40.10 -0.14 18.72
C ASN A 123 39.36 1.20 18.86
N GLY A 124 38.11 1.19 19.34
CA GLY A 124 37.25 2.36 19.54
C GLY A 124 36.80 2.57 20.98
N GLY A 125 37.05 1.60 21.88
CA GLY A 125 36.57 1.63 23.26
C GLY A 125 35.06 1.36 23.38
N VAL A 126 34.57 1.16 24.59
CA VAL A 126 33.14 0.84 24.87
C VAL A 126 32.16 1.97 24.54
N HIS A 127 32.65 3.18 24.28
CA HIS A 127 31.86 4.33 23.87
C HIS A 127 31.88 4.44 22.35
N ILE A 128 30.73 4.15 21.72
CA ILE A 128 30.63 4.15 20.26
C ILE A 128 30.80 5.58 19.74
N PRO A 129 31.72 5.82 18.78
CA PRO A 129 31.99 7.17 18.29
C PRO A 129 30.83 7.75 17.48
N ASN A 130 30.68 9.06 17.52
CA ASN A 130 29.64 9.81 16.79
C ASN A 130 30.21 10.91 15.87
N ASN A 131 31.43 10.72 15.40
CA ASN A 131 32.19 11.72 14.64
C ASN A 131 32.17 11.47 13.12
N LYS A 132 31.58 10.36 12.67
CA LYS A 132 31.43 10.01 11.26
C LYS A 132 29.96 9.91 10.90
N LYS A 133 29.64 10.19 9.64
CA LYS A 133 28.28 10.14 9.11
C LYS A 133 27.67 8.73 9.16
N TYR A 134 28.49 7.72 8.86
CA TYR A 134 28.16 6.30 8.93
C TYR A 134 29.08 5.65 9.95
N VAL A 135 28.51 5.04 10.98
CA VAL A 135 29.26 4.39 12.06
C VAL A 135 28.86 2.93 12.10
N ALA A 136 29.81 2.05 11.78
CA ALA A 136 29.67 0.61 11.96
C ALA A 136 30.54 0.17 13.15
N TYR A 137 29.96 -0.66 14.00
CA TYR A 137 30.59 -1.17 15.21
C TYR A 137 30.34 -2.67 15.31
N PHE A 138 31.36 -3.44 15.66
CA PHE A 138 31.23 -4.88 15.83
C PHE A 138 31.83 -5.37 17.14
N VAL A 139 31.24 -6.43 17.67
CA VAL A 139 31.81 -7.20 18.78
C VAL A 139 32.05 -8.63 18.33
N ALA A 140 33.19 -9.19 18.74
CA ALA A 140 33.57 -10.57 18.46
C ALA A 140 34.27 -11.15 19.68
N ASN A 141 34.44 -12.46 19.79
CA ASN A 141 35.01 -13.11 20.98
C ASN A 141 36.34 -12.49 21.48
N SER A 142 37.22 -12.09 20.56
CA SER A 142 38.51 -11.46 20.87
C SER A 142 38.44 -9.95 21.10
N ASN A 143 37.32 -9.31 20.78
CA ASN A 143 37.06 -7.87 20.84
C ASN A 143 35.65 -7.62 21.43
N TRP A 144 35.35 -8.20 22.58
CA TRP A 144 34.02 -8.15 23.20
C TRP A 144 34.03 -7.32 24.49
N ASP A 145 32.94 -6.62 24.75
CA ASP A 145 32.62 -6.06 26.06
C ASP A 145 31.15 -6.34 26.37
N LYS A 146 30.84 -6.48 27.66
CA LYS A 146 29.48 -6.73 28.14
C LYS A 146 28.58 -5.52 27.93
N HIS A 147 29.11 -4.31 28.01
CA HIS A 147 28.33 -3.08 27.89
C HIS A 147 28.91 -2.14 26.83
N LEU A 148 28.05 -1.72 25.91
CA LEU A 148 28.36 -0.68 24.94
C LEU A 148 27.52 0.56 25.22
N TYR A 149 28.13 1.72 25.03
CA TYR A 149 27.51 2.99 25.29
C TYR A 149 27.34 3.75 23.98
N LEU A 150 26.08 3.99 23.60
CA LEU A 150 25.76 4.90 22.51
C LEU A 150 26.05 6.35 22.93
N PRO A 151 26.29 7.25 21.97
CA PRO A 151 26.39 8.68 22.23
C PRO A 151 25.10 9.21 22.88
N ASP A 152 25.22 10.08 23.88
CA ASP A 152 24.10 10.75 24.54
C ASP A 152 23.61 12.00 23.77
N THR A 153 24.28 12.35 22.68
CA THR A 153 23.94 13.46 21.79
C THR A 153 23.98 13.02 20.32
N LYS A 154 23.22 13.71 19.46
CA LYS A 154 23.05 13.36 18.04
C LYS A 154 24.36 13.25 17.25
N GLY A 155 25.36 14.08 17.56
CA GLY A 155 26.63 14.12 16.83
C GLY A 155 26.47 14.24 15.30
N VAL A 156 27.36 13.59 14.56
CA VAL A 156 27.41 13.63 13.07
C VAL A 156 26.80 12.37 12.44
N ALA A 157 26.67 11.27 13.19
CA ALA A 157 26.15 10.01 12.66
C ALA A 157 24.66 10.15 12.31
N GLU A 158 24.33 9.75 11.07
CA GLU A 158 22.94 9.57 10.68
C GLU A 158 22.39 8.23 11.21
N LYS A 159 23.26 7.21 11.22
CA LYS A 159 22.98 5.87 11.71
C LYS A 159 24.19 5.29 12.42
N ILE A 160 23.93 4.50 13.46
CA ILE A 160 24.91 3.62 14.08
C ILE A 160 24.44 2.18 13.87
N VAL A 161 25.30 1.33 13.32
CA VAL A 161 25.03 -0.10 13.14
C VAL A 161 25.94 -0.89 14.08
N VAL A 162 25.34 -1.71 14.94
CA VAL A 162 26.06 -2.59 15.86
C VAL A 162 25.75 -4.04 15.51
N ARG A 163 26.79 -4.84 15.27
CA ARG A 163 26.66 -6.27 14.99
C ARG A 163 27.46 -7.11 15.98
N SER A 164 26.98 -8.31 16.29
CA SER A 164 27.65 -9.21 17.22
C SER A 164 27.98 -10.55 16.58
N GLU A 165 29.27 -10.89 16.58
CA GLU A 165 29.82 -12.23 16.30
C GLU A 165 30.29 -12.91 17.61
N ALA A 166 30.14 -12.26 18.76
CA ALA A 166 30.60 -12.77 20.04
C ALA A 166 29.64 -13.86 20.55
N ALA A 167 30.19 -14.91 21.15
CA ALA A 167 29.46 -15.97 21.84
C ALA A 167 28.74 -15.47 23.12
N TYR A 168 29.16 -14.31 23.63
CA TYR A 168 28.58 -13.66 24.79
C TYR A 168 27.69 -12.49 24.38
N ASP A 169 26.55 -12.35 25.05
CA ASP A 169 25.65 -11.22 24.86
C ASP A 169 26.34 -9.89 25.20
N THR A 170 25.99 -8.82 24.48
CA THR A 170 26.34 -7.44 24.85
C THR A 170 25.09 -6.60 25.04
N TYR A 171 25.18 -5.56 25.86
CA TYR A 171 24.04 -4.76 26.30
C TYR A 171 24.26 -3.27 26.04
N ILE A 172 23.21 -2.60 25.56
CA ILE A 172 23.13 -1.15 25.47
C ILE A 172 22.13 -0.63 26.49
N ASP A 173 22.56 0.37 27.27
CA ASP A 173 21.78 0.97 28.35
C ASP A 173 20.49 1.63 27.85
N HIS A 174 19.36 1.30 28.48
CA HIS A 174 18.03 1.85 28.15
C HIS A 174 17.94 3.38 28.25
N ARG A 175 18.84 4.01 29.01
CA ARG A 175 18.91 5.48 29.12
C ARG A 175 19.27 6.12 27.78
N MET A 176 19.97 5.41 26.90
CA MET A 176 20.44 5.91 25.61
C MET A 176 19.50 5.62 24.44
N ILE A 177 18.54 4.70 24.62
CA ILE A 177 17.64 4.22 23.56
C ILE A 177 16.18 4.52 23.88
N ALA A 178 15.35 4.61 22.84
CA ALA A 178 13.90 4.80 22.95
C ALA A 178 13.19 3.49 23.42
N GLY A 179 13.61 2.94 24.55
CA GLY A 179 13.07 1.74 25.19
C GLY A 179 13.07 1.85 26.72
N SER A 180 12.39 0.91 27.38
CA SER A 180 12.25 0.87 28.86
C SER A 180 13.19 -0.11 29.56
N THR A 181 13.93 -0.93 28.80
CA THR A 181 14.87 -1.94 29.32
C THR A 181 16.14 -1.96 28.49
N ASP A 182 17.24 -2.42 29.10
CA ASP A 182 18.52 -2.52 28.40
C ASP A 182 18.37 -3.44 27.18
N LEU A 183 18.95 -3.01 26.08
CA LEU A 183 18.90 -3.74 24.82
C LEU A 183 19.98 -4.81 24.82
N LYS A 184 19.56 -6.06 24.84
CA LYS A 184 20.43 -7.22 24.58
C LYS A 184 20.67 -7.40 23.07
N ILE A 185 21.93 -7.60 22.71
CA ILE A 185 22.41 -7.99 21.38
C ILE A 185 23.14 -9.33 21.52
N SER A 186 22.53 -10.37 20.97
CA SER A 186 23.06 -11.75 20.98
C SER A 186 23.97 -12.01 19.78
N THR A 187 24.65 -13.16 19.78
CA THR A 187 25.42 -13.65 18.62
C THR A 187 24.57 -13.63 17.33
N ASN A 188 25.19 -13.24 16.22
CA ASN A 188 24.61 -13.13 14.88
C ASN A 188 23.46 -12.12 14.75
N GLN A 189 23.34 -11.16 15.67
CA GLN A 189 22.37 -10.08 15.56
C GLN A 189 23.00 -8.79 15.02
N VAL A 190 22.22 -8.08 14.21
CA VAL A 190 22.52 -6.73 13.74
C VAL A 190 21.45 -5.79 14.26
N VAL A 191 21.87 -4.68 14.86
CA VAL A 191 20.98 -3.64 15.37
C VAL A 191 21.36 -2.29 14.79
N ILE A 192 20.35 -1.57 14.30
CA ILE A 192 20.46 -0.27 13.69
C ILE A 192 19.86 0.77 14.64
N PHE A 193 20.60 1.85 14.87
CA PHE A 193 20.20 2.97 15.69
C PHE A 193 20.05 4.23 14.85
N THR A 194 18.94 4.95 15.04
CA THR A 194 18.68 6.26 14.42
C THR A 194 18.32 7.29 15.49
N TRP A 195 18.87 8.50 15.39
CA TRP A 195 18.64 9.53 16.40
C TRP A 195 17.20 10.07 16.36
N ASN A 196 16.49 9.98 17.49
CA ASN A 196 15.18 10.57 17.68
C ASN A 196 15.31 11.93 18.38
N SER A 197 15.13 13.01 17.63
CA SER A 197 15.29 14.38 18.15
C SER A 197 14.18 14.78 19.13
N THR A 198 13.03 14.13 19.10
CA THR A 198 11.92 14.40 20.02
C THR A 198 12.20 13.82 21.40
N LEU A 199 12.81 12.62 21.44
CA LEU A 199 13.10 11.91 22.69
C LEU A 199 14.51 12.17 23.22
N ASN A 200 15.40 12.78 22.42
CA ASN A 200 16.84 12.88 22.66
C ASN A 200 17.47 11.52 22.99
N LYS A 201 17.08 10.49 22.21
CA LYS A 201 17.50 9.10 22.37
C LYS A 201 17.61 8.41 21.02
N TRP A 202 18.29 7.27 20.98
CA TRP A 202 18.37 6.44 19.78
C TRP A 202 17.16 5.50 19.63
N SER A 203 16.44 5.61 18.52
CA SER A 203 15.46 4.60 18.09
C SER A 203 16.19 3.32 17.66
N VAL A 204 15.58 2.16 17.91
CA VAL A 204 16.19 0.84 17.68
C VAL A 204 15.43 0.06 16.61
N PHE A 205 16.16 -0.57 15.68
CA PHE A 205 15.64 -1.54 14.74
C PHE A 205 16.56 -2.78 14.73
N LYS A 206 16.00 -3.99 14.88
CA LYS A 206 16.74 -5.25 14.80
C LYS A 206 16.53 -5.88 13.43
N GLU A 207 17.61 -6.18 12.75
CA GLU A 207 17.58 -6.86 11.45
C GLU A 207 17.64 -8.38 11.69
N GLY A 208 16.68 -9.14 11.13
CA GLY A 208 16.62 -10.61 11.26
C GLY A 208 15.70 -11.20 12.33
N ASP A 209 14.59 -10.55 12.70
CA ASP A 209 13.56 -11.16 13.57
C ASP A 209 12.66 -12.15 12.79
N SER A 210 13.27 -13.21 12.26
CA SER A 210 12.64 -14.26 11.42
C SER A 210 12.55 -15.62 12.09
N ASP A 211 12.44 -15.66 13.42
CA ASP A 211 12.41 -16.91 14.20
C ASP A 211 11.14 -17.76 13.98
N SER A 212 10.13 -17.25 13.25
CA SER A 212 8.88 -17.98 12.94
C SER A 212 8.80 -18.56 11.52
N LEU A 213 9.67 -18.19 10.58
CA LEU A 213 9.64 -18.68 9.19
C LEU A 213 10.56 -19.90 8.95
N GLN A 214 11.52 -20.15 9.84
CA GLN A 214 12.69 -20.99 9.53
C GLN A 214 12.61 -22.45 10.00
N ARG A 215 11.53 -22.87 10.69
CA ARG A 215 11.35 -24.29 11.06
C ARG A 215 10.55 -25.12 10.04
N SER A 216 9.99 -24.50 9.01
CA SER A 216 9.04 -25.13 8.06
C SER A 216 9.55 -25.27 6.61
N VAL A 217 10.65 -24.63 6.23
CA VAL A 217 11.17 -24.62 4.84
C VAL A 217 12.10 -25.81 4.62
N ARG A 218 11.78 -26.69 3.66
CA ARG A 218 12.65 -27.83 3.32
C ARG A 218 13.70 -27.41 2.28
N PRO A 219 14.88 -28.06 2.22
CA PRO A 219 15.83 -27.89 1.12
C PRO A 219 15.24 -28.44 -0.19
N LEU A 220 15.06 -27.58 -1.19
CA LEU A 220 14.45 -27.92 -2.48
C LEU A 220 15.37 -27.63 -3.67
N ALA A 221 15.37 -28.52 -4.66
CA ALA A 221 15.96 -28.30 -5.98
C ALA A 221 14.83 -28.06 -7.00
N PHE A 222 14.87 -26.91 -7.67
CA PHE A 222 13.96 -26.60 -8.78
C PHE A 222 14.57 -27.08 -10.09
N LEU A 223 13.76 -27.74 -10.91
CA LEU A 223 14.14 -28.33 -12.20
C LEU A 223 13.51 -27.63 -13.40
N ASP A 224 12.33 -27.07 -13.20
CA ASP A 224 11.61 -26.31 -14.21
C ASP A 224 10.80 -25.21 -13.54
N MET A 225 10.73 -24.04 -14.17
CA MET A 225 9.97 -22.88 -13.70
C MET A 225 9.50 -22.07 -14.91
N SER A 226 8.25 -21.62 -14.85
CA SER A 226 7.68 -20.67 -15.80
C SER A 226 6.59 -19.86 -15.11
N LEU A 227 6.38 -18.62 -15.52
CA LEU A 227 5.27 -17.79 -15.07
C LEU A 227 4.16 -17.60 -16.11
N ASP A 228 2.97 -17.21 -15.68
CA ASP A 228 1.87 -16.78 -16.54
C ASP A 228 1.19 -15.55 -15.91
N THR A 229 1.41 -14.39 -16.53
CA THR A 229 0.76 -13.12 -16.14
C THR A 229 -0.66 -12.98 -16.69
N SER A 230 -1.04 -13.80 -17.67
CA SER A 230 -2.27 -13.63 -18.46
C SER A 230 -3.50 -14.31 -17.87
N THR A 231 -3.35 -15.13 -16.82
CA THR A 231 -4.43 -15.90 -16.18
C THR A 231 -5.70 -15.08 -15.92
N GLN A 232 -5.53 -13.77 -15.67
CA GLN A 232 -6.62 -12.83 -15.48
C GLN A 232 -6.44 -11.51 -16.26
N GLY A 233 -5.79 -11.54 -17.43
CA GLY A 233 -5.36 -10.34 -18.18
C GLY A 233 -3.99 -9.83 -17.72
N THR A 234 -3.40 -8.84 -18.37
CA THR A 234 -2.01 -8.40 -18.10
C THR A 234 -1.90 -7.07 -17.37
N ASP A 235 -3.03 -6.40 -17.12
CA ASP A 235 -3.02 -5.01 -16.73
C ASP A 235 -3.26 -4.84 -15.22
N LEU A 236 -2.66 -3.79 -14.66
CA LEU A 236 -2.71 -3.41 -13.24
C LEU A 236 -2.87 -1.89 -13.16
N TYR A 237 -3.74 -1.38 -12.28
CA TYR A 237 -3.92 0.07 -12.14
C TYR A 237 -2.80 0.75 -11.35
N ASN A 238 -2.37 1.89 -11.87
CA ASN A 238 -1.30 2.70 -11.30
C ASN A 238 -1.73 3.50 -10.06
N ASN A 239 -2.99 3.48 -9.65
CA ASN A 239 -3.48 4.21 -8.48
C ASN A 239 -4.46 3.35 -7.67
N GLY A 240 -4.36 2.04 -7.85
CA GLY A 240 -5.26 1.04 -7.32
C GLY A 240 -4.60 0.13 -6.29
N ARG A 241 -5.44 -0.60 -5.55
CA ARG A 241 -5.03 -1.70 -4.67
C ARG A 241 -5.26 -3.07 -5.32
N MET A 242 -5.66 -3.07 -6.59
CA MET A 242 -5.77 -4.24 -7.45
C MET A 242 -4.52 -5.10 -7.34
N GLN A 243 -4.76 -6.37 -7.06
CA GLN A 243 -3.74 -7.40 -7.11
C GLN A 243 -3.85 -8.20 -8.41
N LYS A 244 -2.70 -8.53 -8.97
CA LYS A 244 -2.57 -9.31 -10.19
C LYS A 244 -2.09 -10.71 -9.85
N PRO A 245 -2.87 -11.77 -10.13
CA PRO A 245 -2.39 -13.12 -9.94
C PRO A 245 -1.34 -13.45 -11.00
N ILE A 246 -0.17 -13.89 -10.53
CA ILE A 246 0.89 -14.44 -11.36
C ILE A 246 0.96 -15.93 -11.03
N ALA A 247 0.63 -16.77 -12.00
CA ALA A 247 0.72 -18.21 -11.81
C ALA A 247 2.15 -18.66 -12.13
N ILE A 248 2.80 -19.33 -11.18
CA ILE A 248 4.12 -19.91 -11.33
C ILE A 248 3.95 -21.43 -11.46
N THR A 249 4.27 -21.96 -12.63
CA THR A 249 4.35 -23.40 -12.86
C THR A 249 5.77 -23.86 -12.61
N TYR A 250 5.95 -24.90 -11.81
CA TYR A 250 7.29 -25.36 -11.42
C TYR A 250 7.36 -26.89 -11.28
N LYS A 251 8.58 -27.40 -11.32
CA LYS A 251 8.95 -28.75 -10.87
C LYS A 251 10.02 -28.61 -9.79
N ALA A 252 9.71 -29.01 -8.56
CA ALA A 252 10.66 -28.96 -7.45
C ALA A 252 10.74 -30.33 -6.76
N CYS A 253 11.90 -30.64 -6.18
CA CYS A 253 12.17 -31.89 -5.48
C CYS A 253 12.88 -31.62 -4.17
N LEU A 254 12.80 -32.56 -3.21
CA LEU A 254 13.70 -32.55 -2.06
C LEU A 254 15.14 -32.68 -2.56
N LEU A 255 16.05 -31.87 -2.04
CA LEU A 255 17.43 -31.82 -2.49
C LEU A 255 18.11 -33.21 -2.41
N ASN A 256 17.94 -33.92 -1.30
CA ASN A 256 18.48 -35.26 -1.11
C ASN A 256 17.99 -36.26 -2.18
N ASP A 257 16.71 -36.19 -2.56
CA ASP A 257 16.15 -37.09 -3.57
C ASP A 257 16.67 -36.75 -4.98
N TYR A 258 16.89 -35.46 -5.24
CA TYR A 258 17.47 -34.97 -6.50
C TYR A 258 18.91 -35.46 -6.68
N GLU A 259 19.73 -35.38 -5.63
CA GLU A 259 21.13 -35.84 -5.64
C GLU A 259 21.24 -37.37 -5.79
N LEU A 260 20.34 -38.12 -5.15
CA LEU A 260 20.38 -39.60 -5.17
C LEU A 260 19.89 -40.20 -6.50
N ASN A 261 18.99 -39.54 -7.22
CA ASN A 261 18.28 -40.11 -8.37
C ASN A 261 18.65 -39.49 -9.72
N ASP A 262 19.80 -38.83 -9.82
CA ASP A 262 20.31 -38.23 -11.07
C ASP A 262 19.23 -37.41 -11.79
N HIS A 263 18.74 -36.35 -11.10
CA HIS A 263 17.77 -35.40 -11.64
C HIS A 263 16.34 -35.96 -11.88
N ARG A 264 16.08 -37.22 -11.52
CA ARG A 264 14.76 -37.87 -11.63
C ARG A 264 14.13 -38.07 -10.26
N CYS A 265 13.30 -37.12 -9.84
CA CYS A 265 12.66 -37.11 -8.53
C CYS A 265 11.15 -36.89 -8.63
N ASN A 266 10.44 -37.30 -7.57
CA ASN A 266 9.00 -37.07 -7.44
C ASN A 266 8.74 -35.61 -7.07
N PRO A 267 7.98 -34.86 -7.89
CA PRO A 267 7.76 -33.44 -7.65
C PRO A 267 6.96 -33.16 -6.39
N VAL A 268 7.49 -32.30 -5.54
CA VAL A 268 6.84 -31.88 -4.29
C VAL A 268 6.00 -30.62 -4.51
N GLN A 269 4.89 -30.54 -3.78
CA GLN A 269 4.19 -29.28 -3.62
C GLN A 269 4.93 -28.44 -2.58
N ILE A 270 5.18 -27.18 -2.90
CA ILE A 270 5.78 -26.22 -1.97
C ILE A 270 4.70 -25.56 -1.10
N THR A 271 5.04 -25.25 0.16
CA THR A 271 4.19 -24.53 1.12
C THR A 271 4.20 -23.02 0.87
N GLU A 272 3.32 -22.26 1.52
CA GLU A 272 3.34 -20.78 1.42
C GLU A 272 4.64 -20.15 1.92
N ASP A 273 5.21 -20.69 3.00
CA ASP A 273 6.52 -20.26 3.50
C ASP A 273 7.64 -20.58 2.50
N GLU A 274 7.56 -21.74 1.84
CA GLU A 274 8.50 -22.11 0.78
C GLU A 274 8.31 -21.24 -0.48
N ILE A 275 7.10 -20.78 -0.81
CA ILE A 275 6.86 -19.79 -1.89
C ILE A 275 7.58 -18.48 -1.54
N LYS A 276 7.37 -17.97 -0.32
CA LYS A 276 8.01 -16.73 0.17
C LYS A 276 9.54 -16.86 0.15
N TYR A 277 10.06 -18.02 0.51
CA TYR A 277 11.49 -18.26 0.56
C TYR A 277 12.12 -18.43 -0.82
N TYR A 278 11.59 -19.32 -1.66
CA TYR A 278 12.25 -19.74 -2.90
C TYR A 278 11.87 -18.94 -4.13
N ILE A 279 10.60 -18.54 -4.30
CA ILE A 279 10.15 -17.96 -5.56
C ILE A 279 10.46 -16.46 -5.59
N ARG A 280 11.08 -16.02 -6.67
CA ARG A 280 11.34 -14.62 -6.99
C ARG A 280 10.81 -14.27 -8.37
N LEU A 281 10.46 -13.00 -8.54
CA LEU A 281 10.17 -12.40 -9.85
C LEU A 281 11.35 -11.54 -10.26
N GLY A 282 11.61 -11.45 -11.55
CA GLY A 282 12.61 -10.57 -12.16
C GLY A 282 12.13 -10.00 -13.48
N ILE A 283 13.05 -9.36 -14.20
CA ILE A 283 12.80 -8.82 -15.55
C ILE A 283 13.44 -9.73 -16.59
N TYR A 284 12.65 -10.16 -17.57
CA TYR A 284 13.12 -11.03 -18.64
C TYR A 284 14.28 -10.39 -19.42
N ARG A 285 15.32 -11.18 -19.71
CA ARG A 285 16.57 -10.77 -20.38
C ARG A 285 17.41 -9.74 -19.64
N ARG A 286 17.02 -9.35 -18.43
CA ARG A 286 17.86 -8.54 -17.55
C ARG A 286 18.58 -9.46 -16.57
N ASN A 287 19.75 -9.94 -17.00
CA ASN A 287 20.58 -10.86 -16.23
C ASN A 287 21.97 -10.25 -16.03
N ASP A 288 22.36 -9.97 -14.79
CA ASP A 288 23.73 -9.59 -14.45
C ASP A 288 24.58 -10.86 -14.28
N GLY A 289 25.64 -11.00 -15.07
CA GLY A 289 26.53 -12.17 -15.00
C GLY A 289 25.85 -13.54 -15.20
N ASN A 290 24.78 -13.61 -16.02
CA ASN A 290 23.90 -14.78 -16.23
C ASN A 290 22.89 -15.10 -15.12
N TYR A 291 22.62 -14.16 -14.20
CA TYR A 291 21.62 -14.35 -13.15
C TYR A 291 20.56 -13.25 -13.12
N PRO A 292 19.27 -13.60 -12.97
CA PRO A 292 18.20 -12.62 -12.87
C PRO A 292 18.26 -11.82 -11.58
N GLU A 293 17.88 -10.55 -11.70
CA GLU A 293 17.70 -9.60 -10.60
C GLU A 293 16.26 -9.66 -10.06
N GLU A 294 16.08 -9.46 -8.75
CA GLU A 294 14.74 -9.39 -8.15
C GLU A 294 13.97 -8.14 -8.64
N LEU A 295 12.69 -8.30 -8.92
CA LEU A 295 11.81 -7.24 -9.41
C LEU A 295 11.74 -6.07 -8.44
N ALA A 296 11.70 -6.35 -7.13
CA ALA A 296 11.62 -5.34 -6.08
C ALA A 296 12.90 -4.49 -5.96
N ASP A 297 14.06 -5.03 -6.35
CA ASP A 297 15.32 -4.27 -6.36
C ASP A 297 15.37 -3.29 -7.55
N ILE A 298 14.76 -3.66 -8.67
CA ILE A 298 14.70 -2.84 -9.88
C ILE A 298 13.56 -1.81 -9.81
N TYR A 299 12.40 -2.26 -9.34
CA TYR A 299 11.15 -1.51 -9.27
C TYR A 299 10.54 -1.74 -7.88
N PRO A 300 10.98 -0.97 -6.86
CA PRO A 300 10.47 -1.09 -5.49
C PRO A 300 8.97 -0.76 -5.37
N GLU A 301 8.37 -0.20 -6.41
CA GLU A 301 6.94 0.04 -6.55
C GLU A 301 6.14 -1.26 -6.73
N PHE A 302 6.75 -2.31 -7.28
CA PHE A 302 6.11 -3.62 -7.34
C PHE A 302 6.18 -4.31 -5.98
N VAL A 303 5.03 -4.61 -5.41
CA VAL A 303 4.88 -5.32 -4.15
C VAL A 303 4.32 -6.70 -4.41
N ILE A 304 5.00 -7.73 -3.92
CA ILE A 304 4.53 -9.12 -3.97
C ILE A 304 3.77 -9.42 -2.68
N ASP A 305 2.48 -9.65 -2.81
CA ASP A 305 1.60 -10.17 -1.78
C ASP A 305 1.46 -11.70 -1.98
N TYR A 306 1.29 -12.44 -0.88
CA TYR A 306 1.15 -13.91 -0.91
C TYR A 306 -0.30 -14.37 -0.66
N GLU A 307 -1.18 -13.44 -0.32
CA GLU A 307 -2.61 -13.66 -0.10
C GLU A 307 -3.43 -12.67 -0.93
N GLN A 308 -4.62 -13.12 -1.36
CA GLN A 308 -5.56 -12.30 -2.11
C GLN A 308 -6.34 -11.38 -1.18
N ASP A 309 -6.39 -10.09 -1.49
CA ASP A 309 -7.37 -9.16 -0.92
C ASP A 309 -8.72 -9.33 -1.65
N MET A 310 -9.62 -10.06 -0.99
CA MET A 310 -10.96 -10.39 -1.52
C MET A 310 -11.86 -9.16 -1.73
N ARG A 311 -11.44 -7.96 -1.31
CA ARG A 311 -12.18 -6.71 -1.57
C ARG A 311 -12.03 -6.23 -3.01
N TYR A 312 -10.99 -6.68 -3.72
CA TYR A 312 -10.65 -6.15 -5.03
C TYR A 312 -10.77 -7.20 -6.12
N GLU A 313 -11.28 -6.75 -7.26
CA GLU A 313 -11.27 -7.52 -8.50
C GLU A 313 -9.86 -7.59 -9.05
N THR A 314 -9.50 -8.77 -9.54
CA THR A 314 -8.14 -9.12 -10.00
C THR A 314 -8.05 -9.19 -11.53
N ARG A 315 -9.19 -8.94 -12.19
CA ARG A 315 -9.38 -9.00 -13.63
C ARG A 315 -10.17 -7.80 -14.14
N LEU A 316 -9.57 -7.03 -15.05
CA LEU A 316 -10.32 -6.02 -15.80
C LEU A 316 -11.31 -6.70 -16.77
N PRO A 317 -12.48 -6.08 -17.03
CA PRO A 317 -13.45 -6.62 -17.97
C PRO A 317 -12.87 -6.52 -19.38
N VAL A 318 -12.43 -7.65 -19.90
CA VAL A 318 -11.90 -7.78 -21.27
C VAL A 318 -13.07 -7.69 -22.25
N SER A 319 -12.94 -6.90 -23.33
CA SER A 319 -13.74 -7.16 -24.54
C SER A 319 -13.52 -8.62 -24.93
N LEU A 320 -14.57 -9.43 -24.99
CA LEU A 320 -14.54 -10.89 -25.23
C LEU A 320 -13.85 -11.27 -26.56
N ASN A 321 -12.54 -11.11 -26.65
CA ASN A 321 -11.72 -11.85 -27.59
C ASN A 321 -11.24 -13.08 -26.84
N LYS A 322 -11.95 -14.18 -27.08
CA LYS A 322 -11.50 -15.54 -26.76
C LYS A 322 -10.11 -15.75 -27.37
N GLN A 323 -9.05 -15.41 -26.65
CA GLN A 323 -7.79 -16.09 -26.86
C GLN A 323 -7.97 -17.48 -26.28
N LYS A 324 -8.32 -18.42 -27.16
CA LYS A 324 -8.02 -19.83 -26.96
C LYS A 324 -6.50 -19.93 -26.89
N THR A 325 -5.92 -19.92 -25.70
CA THR A 325 -4.63 -20.58 -25.51
C THR A 325 -4.90 -22.07 -25.64
N ALA A 326 -4.40 -22.64 -26.74
CA ALA A 326 -4.38 -24.07 -26.94
C ALA A 326 -3.71 -24.70 -25.71
N ALA A 327 -4.39 -25.64 -25.07
CA ALA A 327 -3.76 -26.53 -24.11
C ALA A 327 -2.71 -27.33 -24.88
N TYR A 328 -1.44 -26.93 -24.77
CA TYR A 328 -0.33 -27.81 -25.05
C TYR A 328 -0.32 -28.84 -23.92
N MET A 329 -1.00 -29.96 -24.17
CA MET A 329 -0.91 -31.15 -23.33
C MET A 329 0.10 -32.08 -23.99
N ASP A 330 1.31 -32.10 -23.44
CA ASP A 330 2.06 -33.34 -23.23
C ASP A 330 3.07 -33.12 -22.09
N GLU A 331 3.31 -34.12 -21.24
CA GLU A 331 4.16 -34.15 -20.01
C GLU A 331 3.61 -33.58 -18.66
N LYS A 332 2.29 -33.37 -18.51
CA LYS A 332 1.70 -32.74 -17.30
C LYS A 332 1.57 -33.58 -16.00
N ALA A 333 2.22 -34.72 -15.84
CA ALA A 333 2.13 -35.48 -14.57
C ALA A 333 3.04 -34.93 -13.45
N ALA A 334 4.03 -34.09 -13.79
CA ALA A 334 5.11 -33.70 -12.87
C ALA A 334 5.13 -32.22 -12.46
N LEU A 335 4.38 -31.33 -13.12
CA LEU A 335 4.39 -29.91 -12.79
C LEU A 335 3.39 -29.58 -11.68
N ARG A 336 3.73 -28.58 -10.87
CA ARG A 336 2.92 -27.98 -9.81
C ARG A 336 2.71 -26.50 -10.11
N THR A 337 1.73 -25.89 -9.45
CA THR A 337 1.43 -24.47 -9.61
C THR A 337 1.38 -23.80 -8.25
N ALA A 338 1.95 -22.59 -8.18
CA ALA A 338 1.81 -21.64 -7.10
C ALA A 338 1.25 -20.34 -7.68
N THR A 339 0.56 -19.55 -6.86
CA THR A 339 0.08 -18.22 -7.24
C THR A 339 0.67 -17.20 -6.29
N ILE A 340 1.21 -16.13 -6.85
CA ILE A 340 1.59 -14.93 -6.10
C ILE A 340 0.79 -13.75 -6.62
N TRP A 341 0.62 -12.73 -5.79
CA TRP A 341 -0.22 -11.58 -6.08
C TRP A 341 0.65 -10.34 -6.22
N LEU A 342 0.69 -9.76 -7.41
CA LEU A 342 1.51 -8.57 -7.67
C LEU A 342 0.64 -7.33 -7.58
N ARG A 343 1.09 -6.33 -6.82
CA ARG A 343 0.46 -5.01 -6.71
C ARG A 343 1.48 -3.93 -7.08
N TYR A 344 0.99 -2.78 -7.53
CA TYR A 344 1.82 -1.64 -7.90
C TYR A 344 1.57 -0.46 -6.97
N LYS A 345 2.64 0.10 -6.42
CA LYS A 345 2.62 1.30 -5.56
C LYS A 345 3.26 2.47 -6.31
N PRO A 346 2.46 3.28 -7.02
CA PRO A 346 2.98 4.38 -7.83
C PRO A 346 3.76 5.43 -7.03
N ASN A 347 4.74 6.05 -7.69
CA ASN A 347 5.31 7.31 -7.23
C ASN A 347 4.54 8.52 -7.78
N SER A 348 3.81 8.35 -8.89
CA SER A 348 3.02 9.39 -9.55
C SER A 348 1.75 8.82 -10.21
N LEU A 349 0.68 9.62 -10.26
CA LEU A 349 -0.58 9.27 -10.92
C LEU A 349 -0.46 9.12 -12.44
N THR A 350 0.60 9.63 -13.05
CA THR A 350 0.84 9.53 -14.49
C THR A 350 1.73 8.36 -14.86
N GLU A 351 2.16 7.57 -13.88
CA GLU A 351 3.13 6.51 -14.09
C GLU A 351 2.48 5.34 -14.84
N GLN A 352 3.12 4.93 -15.93
CA GLN A 352 2.74 3.78 -16.72
C GLN A 352 4.00 3.01 -17.05
N ILE A 353 3.96 1.70 -16.85
CA ILE A 353 5.13 0.84 -17.00
C ILE A 353 4.71 -0.42 -17.72
N ASN A 354 5.49 -0.83 -18.72
CA ASN A 354 5.36 -2.16 -19.33
C ASN A 354 6.61 -2.96 -18.97
N VAL A 355 6.43 -4.09 -18.30
CA VAL A 355 7.51 -5.01 -17.97
C VAL A 355 7.21 -6.39 -18.50
N ASP A 356 8.23 -7.05 -19.03
CA ASP A 356 8.18 -8.47 -19.33
C ASP A 356 8.84 -9.20 -18.15
N LEU A 357 8.02 -9.89 -17.36
CA LEU A 357 8.47 -10.55 -16.13
C LEU A 357 9.20 -11.87 -16.43
N CYS A 358 9.96 -12.33 -15.46
CA CYS A 358 10.47 -13.69 -15.38
C CYS A 358 10.43 -14.18 -13.92
N THR A 359 10.61 -15.47 -13.69
CA THR A 359 10.64 -16.12 -12.39
C THR A 359 11.90 -16.95 -12.24
N PHE A 360 12.39 -17.00 -11.02
CA PHE A 360 13.56 -17.79 -10.65
C PHE A 360 13.49 -18.24 -9.20
N SER A 361 14.29 -19.25 -8.88
CA SER A 361 14.43 -19.76 -7.51
C SER A 361 15.66 -19.17 -6.82
N VAL A 362 15.58 -18.96 -5.50
CA VAL A 362 16.72 -18.55 -4.66
C VAL A 362 17.80 -19.64 -4.66
N TYR A 363 19.05 -19.19 -4.75
CA TYR A 363 20.24 -20.02 -4.98
C TYR A 363 20.94 -20.50 -3.71
N GLU A 364 20.42 -20.16 -2.53
CA GLU A 364 21.09 -20.34 -1.23
C GLU A 364 20.27 -21.21 -0.26
N ASP A 365 20.96 -22.08 0.47
CA ASP A 365 20.39 -22.84 1.60
C ASP A 365 20.10 -21.94 2.81
N GLN A 366 19.61 -22.53 3.89
CA GLN A 366 19.25 -21.79 5.11
C GLN A 366 20.45 -21.08 5.73
N GLU A 367 21.66 -21.52 5.41
CA GLU A 367 22.95 -21.03 5.88
C GLU A 367 23.62 -20.04 4.90
N GLY A 368 22.93 -19.65 3.82
CA GLY A 368 23.45 -18.71 2.82
C GLY A 368 24.48 -19.31 1.86
N ASN A 369 24.61 -20.65 1.82
CA ASN A 369 25.52 -21.32 0.90
C ASN A 369 24.83 -21.58 -0.43
N SER A 370 25.55 -21.32 -1.51
CA SER A 370 25.12 -21.65 -2.87
C SER A 370 24.85 -23.14 -3.04
N ILE A 371 23.65 -23.52 -3.46
CA ILE A 371 23.28 -24.92 -3.74
C ILE A 371 23.58 -25.23 -5.22
N PRO A 372 24.55 -26.10 -5.54
CA PRO A 372 24.84 -26.49 -6.91
C PRO A 372 23.63 -27.18 -7.57
N GLY A 373 23.25 -26.78 -8.79
CA GLY A 373 22.13 -27.38 -9.54
C GLY A 373 20.73 -26.88 -9.17
N ALA A 374 20.58 -26.02 -8.15
CA ALA A 374 19.30 -25.43 -7.76
C ALA A 374 18.87 -24.20 -8.59
N TYR A 375 19.69 -23.76 -9.55
CA TYR A 375 19.43 -22.58 -10.36
C TYR A 375 18.51 -22.91 -11.53
N THR A 376 17.21 -22.83 -11.30
CA THR A 376 16.21 -22.85 -12.37
C THR A 376 15.54 -21.48 -12.48
N ASN A 377 15.46 -20.96 -13.71
CA ASN A 377 14.86 -19.68 -14.06
C ASN A 377 14.27 -19.73 -15.48
N ASP A 378 13.34 -18.83 -15.80
CA ASP A 378 12.86 -18.56 -17.16
C ASP A 378 13.31 -17.17 -17.69
N CYS A 379 14.34 -16.61 -17.06
CA CYS A 379 14.85 -15.26 -17.30
C CYS A 379 15.90 -15.18 -18.42
N GLY A 380 16.55 -16.30 -18.76
CA GLY A 380 17.59 -16.41 -19.79
C GLY A 380 17.08 -16.39 -21.24
N PRO A 381 17.96 -16.07 -22.22
CA PRO A 381 17.63 -16.15 -23.66
C PRO A 381 17.37 -17.59 -24.15
N ASP A 382 17.93 -18.58 -23.44
CA ASP A 382 17.83 -20.01 -23.74
C ASP A 382 16.68 -20.72 -23.00
N GLY A 383 15.97 -20.00 -22.12
CA GLY A 383 14.79 -20.55 -21.46
C GLY A 383 13.67 -20.80 -22.47
N PHE A 384 12.85 -21.83 -22.26
CA PHE A 384 11.53 -21.96 -22.86
C PHE A 384 10.61 -20.88 -22.28
N GLY A 385 10.99 -19.61 -22.43
CA GLY A 385 10.47 -18.57 -21.58
C GLY A 385 8.96 -18.45 -21.76
N SER A 386 8.29 -18.16 -20.66
CA SER A 386 6.85 -18.02 -20.60
C SER A 386 6.25 -17.20 -21.75
N PRO A 387 5.26 -17.72 -22.48
CA PRO A 387 4.61 -16.98 -23.57
C PRO A 387 3.79 -15.78 -23.04
N ALA A 388 3.36 -15.84 -21.78
CA ALA A 388 2.55 -14.83 -21.12
C ALA A 388 3.32 -14.19 -19.95
N ARG A 389 4.19 -13.22 -20.28
CA ARG A 389 5.05 -12.55 -19.30
C ARG A 389 4.84 -11.05 -19.15
N ARG A 390 4.07 -10.46 -20.06
CA ARG A 390 3.85 -9.02 -20.09
C ARG A 390 2.95 -8.61 -18.93
N LEU A 391 3.34 -7.54 -18.26
CA LEU A 391 2.54 -6.81 -17.30
C LEU A 391 2.52 -5.34 -17.70
N SER A 392 1.33 -4.73 -17.72
CA SER A 392 1.14 -3.31 -18.04
C SER A 392 0.53 -2.59 -16.86
N VAL A 393 1.23 -1.59 -16.32
CA VAL A 393 0.70 -0.64 -15.36
C VAL A 393 0.00 0.47 -16.14
N ILE A 394 -1.31 0.60 -15.96
CA ILE A 394 -2.18 1.52 -16.69
C ILE A 394 -2.84 2.55 -15.77
N ASP A 395 -3.27 3.67 -16.33
CA ASP A 395 -3.96 4.72 -15.58
C ASP A 395 -5.36 4.26 -15.12
N GLY A 396 -5.59 4.25 -13.80
CA GLY A 396 -6.88 3.96 -13.19
C GLY A 396 -7.61 5.19 -12.64
N SER A 397 -7.09 6.39 -12.88
CA SER A 397 -7.50 7.61 -12.19
C SER A 397 -8.86 8.17 -12.63
N TYR A 398 -9.64 8.68 -11.68
CA TYR A 398 -10.81 9.54 -11.96
C TYR A 398 -10.40 10.98 -11.63
N GLN A 399 -10.12 11.79 -12.65
CA GLN A 399 -9.62 13.15 -12.46
C GLN A 399 -10.51 14.21 -13.12
N GLY A 400 -10.69 15.32 -12.40
CA GLY A 400 -11.27 16.55 -12.95
C GLY A 400 -12.66 16.89 -12.40
N SER A 401 -13.22 17.98 -12.94
CA SER A 401 -14.63 18.32 -12.76
C SER A 401 -15.49 17.19 -13.31
N ILE A 402 -16.64 16.92 -12.70
CA ILE A 402 -17.55 15.89 -13.21
C ILE A 402 -18.04 16.16 -14.64
N THR A 403 -18.07 17.42 -15.05
CA THR A 403 -18.41 17.82 -16.43
C THR A 403 -17.38 17.33 -17.45
N ASP A 404 -16.12 17.22 -17.02
CA ASP A 404 -14.97 16.97 -17.89
C ASP A 404 -14.44 15.53 -17.70
N ASN A 405 -14.86 14.86 -16.63
CA ASN A 405 -14.45 13.50 -16.29
C ASN A 405 -15.31 12.48 -17.04
N LEU A 406 -14.80 12.00 -18.19
CA LEU A 406 -15.46 11.00 -19.04
C LEU A 406 -15.63 9.62 -18.36
N GLY A 407 -14.97 9.37 -17.22
CA GLY A 407 -15.06 8.13 -16.46
C GLY A 407 -16.25 8.06 -15.50
N ILE A 408 -16.95 9.18 -15.26
CA ILE A 408 -18.07 9.27 -14.31
C ILE A 408 -19.37 9.62 -15.05
N LEU A 409 -20.48 9.01 -14.65
CA LEU A 409 -21.82 9.41 -15.04
C LEU A 409 -22.51 10.08 -13.84
N LYS A 410 -23.01 11.30 -14.06
CA LYS A 410 -23.87 12.02 -13.12
C LYS A 410 -25.33 11.87 -13.53
N GLN A 411 -26.20 11.57 -12.57
CA GLN A 411 -27.65 11.66 -12.70
C GLN A 411 -28.20 12.52 -11.58
N SER A 412 -29.10 13.46 -11.89
CA SER A 412 -29.70 14.34 -10.89
C SER A 412 -31.21 14.39 -11.03
N LYS A 413 -31.92 14.31 -9.90
CA LYS A 413 -33.36 14.52 -9.81
C LYS A 413 -33.63 15.42 -8.59
N GLU A 414 -34.37 16.50 -8.77
CA GLU A 414 -34.58 17.51 -7.74
C GLU A 414 -36.07 17.63 -7.40
N LEU A 415 -36.38 17.85 -6.10
CA LEU A 415 -37.71 18.04 -5.53
C LEU A 415 -38.73 16.97 -5.93
N ILE A 416 -38.29 15.71 -5.95
CA ILE A 416 -39.16 14.56 -6.23
C ILE A 416 -40.03 14.31 -5.00
N GLU A 417 -41.34 14.15 -5.20
CA GLU A 417 -42.23 13.69 -4.15
C GLU A 417 -41.96 12.21 -3.83
N ILE A 418 -41.63 11.94 -2.57
CA ILE A 418 -41.26 10.59 -2.11
C ILE A 418 -42.34 9.94 -1.24
N CYS A 419 -43.21 10.76 -0.64
CA CYS A 419 -44.49 10.37 -0.07
C CYS A 419 -45.40 11.60 0.05
N SER A 420 -46.70 11.41 -0.13
CA SER A 420 -47.68 12.48 -0.36
C SER A 420 -48.58 12.80 0.85
N ASN A 421 -48.69 11.89 1.81
CA ASN A 421 -49.51 12.01 3.02
C ASN A 421 -48.98 11.08 4.13
N GLU A 422 -49.46 11.25 5.37
CA GLU A 422 -48.96 10.50 6.54
C GLU A 422 -49.08 8.98 6.37
N ASN A 423 -50.19 8.51 5.78
CA ASN A 423 -50.40 7.08 5.54
C ASN A 423 -49.41 6.54 4.50
N ASP A 424 -49.14 7.30 3.45
CA ASP A 424 -48.15 6.94 2.42
C ASP A 424 -46.73 6.90 3.02
N CYS A 425 -46.33 7.91 3.78
CA CYS A 425 -45.02 7.95 4.43
C CYS A 425 -44.86 6.83 5.47
N GLY A 426 -45.86 6.61 6.32
CA GLY A 426 -45.87 5.57 7.35
C GLY A 426 -45.97 4.16 6.80
N GLY A 427 -46.55 4.00 5.59
CA GLY A 427 -46.64 2.72 4.89
C GLY A 427 -45.32 2.26 4.24
N ARG A 428 -44.27 3.11 4.20
CA ARG A 428 -42.99 2.76 3.58
C ARG A 428 -42.19 1.77 4.46
N PRO A 429 -41.86 0.56 3.93
CA PRO A 429 -41.20 -0.47 4.74
C PRO A 429 -39.87 -0.03 5.34
N GLY A 430 -39.81 -0.05 6.68
CA GLY A 430 -38.61 0.29 7.43
C GLY A 430 -38.15 1.73 7.24
N TRP A 431 -39.05 2.66 6.88
CA TRP A 431 -38.76 4.09 6.95
C TRP A 431 -38.90 4.62 8.37
N ARG A 432 -39.99 4.28 9.05
CA ARG A 432 -40.17 4.59 10.47
C ARG A 432 -39.50 3.48 11.30
N THR A 433 -38.37 3.78 11.93
CA THR A 433 -37.54 2.80 12.66
C THR A 433 -37.90 2.69 14.13
N ARG A 434 -38.47 3.76 14.70
CA ARG A 434 -38.99 3.79 16.07
C ARG A 434 -40.33 4.49 16.06
N ASN A 435 -41.37 3.83 16.55
CA ASN A 435 -42.71 4.41 16.68
C ASN A 435 -42.80 5.18 18.00
N GLY A 436 -42.64 6.51 17.90
CA GLY A 436 -42.82 7.44 19.01
C GLY A 436 -44.27 7.88 19.21
N TRP A 437 -44.47 8.73 20.21
CA TRP A 437 -45.74 9.43 20.42
C TRP A 437 -45.80 10.78 19.69
N ALA A 438 -44.64 11.28 19.26
CA ALA A 438 -44.57 12.35 18.28
C ALA A 438 -45.26 11.92 16.99
N ARG A 439 -45.87 12.90 16.33
CA ARG A 439 -46.50 12.72 15.02
C ARG A 439 -45.50 12.26 13.98
N GLY A 440 -45.99 11.63 12.93
CA GLY A 440 -45.18 11.19 11.82
C GLY A 440 -44.92 12.28 10.79
N ILE A 441 -44.33 11.86 9.68
CA ILE A 441 -44.10 12.71 8.51
C ILE A 441 -45.40 12.79 7.71
N LEU A 442 -45.92 14.02 7.52
CA LEU A 442 -47.08 14.30 6.71
C LEU A 442 -46.78 14.10 5.22
N TYR A 443 -45.69 14.64 4.70
CA TYR A 443 -45.22 14.38 3.35
C TYR A 443 -43.73 14.66 3.27
N ALA A 444 -43.07 14.16 2.23
CA ALA A 444 -41.66 14.43 2.02
C ALA A 444 -41.30 14.54 0.54
N LYS A 445 -40.33 15.42 0.26
CA LYS A 445 -39.65 15.51 -1.04
C LYS A 445 -38.17 15.22 -0.89
N ALA A 446 -37.51 14.91 -2.01
CA ALA A 446 -36.08 14.65 -2.00
C ALA A 446 -35.35 15.15 -3.25
N ASN A 447 -34.05 15.40 -3.07
CA ASN A 447 -33.07 15.56 -4.14
C ASN A 447 -32.16 14.34 -4.17
N LEU A 448 -31.81 13.87 -5.36
CA LEU A 448 -30.88 12.79 -5.59
C LEU A 448 -29.82 13.24 -6.60
N TYR A 449 -28.55 13.19 -6.18
CA TYR A 449 -27.39 13.36 -7.05
C TYR A 449 -26.57 12.08 -7.02
N LYS A 450 -26.68 11.28 -8.09
CA LYS A 450 -26.04 9.96 -8.22
C LYS A 450 -24.81 10.02 -9.12
N TYR A 451 -23.81 9.25 -8.72
CA TYR A 451 -22.52 9.11 -9.38
C TYR A 451 -22.23 7.62 -9.61
N SER A 452 -22.03 7.24 -10.87
CA SER A 452 -21.66 5.87 -11.27
C SER A 452 -20.45 5.86 -12.20
N ALA A 453 -19.72 4.74 -12.22
CA ALA A 453 -18.62 4.57 -13.14
C ALA A 453 -19.15 4.36 -14.57
N ARG A 454 -18.59 5.06 -15.55
CA ARG A 454 -18.81 4.77 -16.99
C ARG A 454 -17.95 3.62 -17.49
N ARG A 455 -16.85 3.33 -16.79
CA ARG A 455 -15.96 2.22 -17.15
C ARG A 455 -16.68 0.90 -16.94
N ALA A 456 -16.61 0.02 -17.94
CA ALA A 456 -17.25 -1.28 -17.87
C ALA A 456 -16.79 -2.06 -16.62
N GLY A 457 -17.71 -2.74 -15.94
CA GLY A 457 -17.45 -3.56 -14.76
C GLY A 457 -16.81 -2.83 -13.57
N HIS A 458 -16.84 -1.50 -13.57
CA HIS A 458 -16.41 -0.70 -12.42
C HIS A 458 -17.60 -0.37 -11.54
N HIS A 459 -17.40 -0.42 -10.24
CA HIS A 459 -18.38 0.00 -9.25
C HIS A 459 -17.73 0.68 -8.06
N PHE A 460 -18.43 1.64 -7.47
CA PHE A 460 -17.93 2.42 -6.34
C PHE A 460 -18.30 1.79 -5.00
N LEU A 461 -17.33 1.87 -4.10
CA LEU A 461 -17.37 1.40 -2.73
C LEU A 461 -16.93 2.55 -1.81
N PRO A 462 -17.41 2.59 -0.56
CA PRO A 462 -16.87 3.53 0.39
C PRO A 462 -15.42 3.14 0.71
N ALA A 463 -14.51 4.11 0.74
CA ALA A 463 -13.12 3.86 1.12
C ALA A 463 -12.98 3.41 2.60
N THR A 464 -14.03 3.64 3.39
CA THR A 464 -14.16 3.19 4.78
C THR A 464 -15.44 2.36 4.93
N ASN A 465 -15.61 1.62 6.02
CA ASN A 465 -16.79 0.75 6.19
C ASN A 465 -18.13 1.49 6.33
N THR A 466 -18.15 2.82 6.25
CA THR A 466 -19.35 3.64 6.39
C THR A 466 -20.06 3.80 5.04
N LYS A 467 -21.19 3.10 4.86
CA LYS A 467 -22.00 3.20 3.64
C LYS A 467 -22.97 4.39 3.61
N SER A 468 -23.15 5.08 4.73
CA SER A 468 -24.03 6.26 4.84
C SER A 468 -23.41 7.27 5.79
N THR A 469 -23.16 8.48 5.32
CA THR A 469 -22.54 9.56 6.10
C THR A 469 -23.46 10.77 6.07
N GLU A 470 -23.79 11.31 7.24
CA GLU A 470 -24.51 12.58 7.36
C GLU A 470 -23.59 13.74 6.94
N LEU A 471 -24.04 14.55 5.97
CA LEU A 471 -23.31 15.71 5.47
C LEU A 471 -23.84 17.01 6.08
N SER A 472 -25.17 17.14 6.18
CA SER A 472 -25.83 18.26 6.82
C SER A 472 -27.24 17.90 7.24
N ARG A 473 -27.73 18.53 8.29
CA ARG A 473 -29.13 18.48 8.71
C ARG A 473 -29.45 19.75 9.50
N GLY A 474 -30.71 20.12 9.56
CA GLY A 474 -31.11 21.30 10.33
C GLY A 474 -32.58 21.64 10.17
N CYS A 475 -33.04 22.59 10.96
CA CYS A 475 -34.37 23.16 10.80
C CYS A 475 -34.40 24.03 9.54
N VAL A 476 -35.54 24.06 8.87
CA VAL A 476 -35.77 25.09 7.83
C VAL A 476 -36.03 26.45 8.47
N LYS A 477 -36.62 26.45 9.67
CA LYS A 477 -36.91 27.65 10.47
C LYS A 477 -36.79 27.31 11.96
N ASP A 478 -36.04 28.13 12.69
CA ASP A 478 -36.01 28.06 14.15
C ASP A 478 -37.29 28.66 14.76
N ALA A 479 -37.64 28.20 15.95
CA ALA A 479 -38.72 28.80 16.74
C ALA A 479 -38.40 30.28 17.02
N THR A 480 -39.29 31.20 16.65
CA THR A 480 -39.15 32.63 16.97
C THR A 480 -39.28 32.85 18.48
N GLY A 481 -38.21 33.26 19.17
CA GLY A 481 -38.30 33.55 20.60
C GLY A 481 -37.07 34.11 21.31
N GLY A 482 -35.84 33.81 20.89
CA GLY A 482 -34.64 34.19 21.64
C GLY A 482 -33.65 35.02 20.83
N SER A 483 -33.25 36.15 21.39
CA SER A 483 -32.05 36.89 20.99
C SER A 483 -30.75 36.23 21.50
N ASP A 484 -30.84 35.04 22.09
CA ASP A 484 -29.74 34.28 22.69
C ASP A 484 -29.36 33.11 21.76
N SER A 485 -28.06 32.84 21.67
CA SER A 485 -27.41 31.62 21.16
C SER A 485 -27.97 30.26 21.65
N LYS A 486 -29.02 30.24 22.47
CA LYS A 486 -29.66 29.05 23.07
C LYS A 486 -30.82 28.45 22.26
N ASP A 487 -31.29 29.12 21.22
CA ASP A 487 -32.35 28.60 20.34
C ASP A 487 -31.82 27.73 19.18
N ASP A 488 -30.51 27.50 19.12
CA ASP A 488 -29.92 26.60 18.13
C ASP A 488 -30.43 25.17 18.34
N GLY A 489 -31.19 24.65 17.37
CA GLY A 489 -31.75 23.30 17.36
C GLY A 489 -33.20 23.13 17.81
N ILE A 490 -33.94 24.21 18.09
CA ILE A 490 -35.40 24.17 18.26
C ILE A 490 -36.09 24.63 16.98
N CYS A 491 -36.71 23.69 16.28
CA CYS A 491 -37.40 23.92 15.02
C CYS A 491 -38.86 24.36 15.23
N GLY A 492 -39.36 25.25 14.38
CA GLY A 492 -40.75 25.70 14.38
C GLY A 492 -41.67 24.85 13.49
N LYS A 493 -42.95 24.76 13.86
CA LYS A 493 -44.00 24.15 13.03
C LYS A 493 -44.23 24.90 11.72
N VAL A 494 -44.62 24.15 10.70
CA VAL A 494 -45.05 24.68 9.39
C VAL A 494 -46.54 25.06 9.50
N THR A 495 -46.88 26.34 9.29
CA THR A 495 -48.28 26.80 9.21
C THR A 495 -48.64 27.09 7.75
N SER A 496 -49.80 26.60 7.29
CA SER A 496 -50.23 26.73 5.90
C SER A 496 -50.44 28.20 5.53
N GLY A 497 -49.85 28.64 4.41
CA GLY A 497 -50.21 29.91 3.76
C GLY A 497 -49.04 30.84 3.40
N ASP A 498 -47.85 30.72 4.01
CA ASP A 498 -46.76 31.64 3.66
C ASP A 498 -45.30 31.21 3.98
N TYR A 499 -44.99 29.92 4.16
CA TYR A 499 -43.63 29.52 4.58
C TYR A 499 -43.08 28.31 3.83
N ALA A 500 -42.10 28.54 2.94
CA ALA A 500 -40.99 27.63 2.59
C ALA A 500 -41.15 26.17 3.06
N ASP A 501 -42.05 25.43 2.39
CA ASP A 501 -42.89 24.27 2.74
C ASP A 501 -42.33 23.05 3.53
N TYR A 502 -41.30 23.16 4.38
CA TYR A 502 -40.65 22.02 5.03
C TYR A 502 -40.34 22.24 6.51
N SER A 503 -40.40 21.18 7.33
CA SER A 503 -40.09 21.26 8.76
C SER A 503 -38.58 21.24 9.02
N PHE A 504 -37.88 20.31 8.37
CA PHE A 504 -36.44 20.13 8.51
C PHE A 504 -35.84 19.58 7.21
N TYR A 505 -34.53 19.36 7.20
CA TYR A 505 -33.85 18.67 6.12
C TYR A 505 -32.73 17.76 6.62
N THR A 506 -32.37 16.78 5.82
CA THR A 506 -31.14 15.98 5.97
C THR A 506 -30.51 15.75 4.61
N SER A 507 -29.19 15.68 4.56
CA SER A 507 -28.41 15.37 3.36
C SER A 507 -27.34 14.36 3.73
N ASN A 508 -27.32 13.23 3.00
CA ASN A 508 -26.46 12.11 3.30
C ASN A 508 -25.69 11.69 2.04
N LEU A 509 -24.40 11.40 2.20
CA LEU A 509 -23.63 10.64 1.22
C LEU A 509 -23.90 9.15 1.44
N GLN A 510 -24.35 8.43 0.41
CA GLN A 510 -24.76 7.04 0.50
C GLN A 510 -24.11 6.20 -0.58
N PHE A 511 -23.76 4.96 -0.24
CA PHE A 511 -23.22 3.96 -1.15
C PHE A 511 -24.20 2.81 -1.34
N GLY A 512 -24.38 2.36 -2.59
CA GLY A 512 -25.23 1.24 -2.92
C GLY A 512 -26.67 1.43 -2.46
N GLU A 513 -27.27 0.35 -1.95
CA GLU A 513 -28.66 0.31 -1.50
C GLU A 513 -28.88 0.84 -0.06
N THR A 514 -27.91 1.60 0.47
CA THR A 514 -27.97 2.04 1.87
C THR A 514 -29.03 3.13 2.08
N LYS A 515 -29.66 3.11 3.26
CA LYS A 515 -30.61 4.12 3.76
C LYS A 515 -29.92 5.33 4.39
N THR A 516 -30.66 6.41 4.66
CA THR A 516 -30.08 7.56 5.36
C THR A 516 -29.69 7.16 6.77
N VAL A 517 -28.79 7.93 7.38
CA VAL A 517 -28.56 7.84 8.82
C VAL A 517 -29.91 8.08 9.52
N GLU A 518 -30.14 7.37 10.63
CA GLU A 518 -31.34 7.52 11.43
C GLU A 518 -31.47 8.94 11.96
N LEU A 519 -32.64 9.52 11.75
CA LEU A 519 -33.01 10.81 12.25
C LEU A 519 -34.15 10.65 13.23
N SER A 520 -33.96 11.16 14.44
CA SER A 520 -35.02 11.19 15.44
C SER A 520 -35.44 12.61 15.78
N TYR A 521 -36.70 12.79 16.17
CA TYR A 521 -37.22 14.05 16.69
C TYR A 521 -38.28 13.85 17.76
N THR A 522 -38.59 14.93 18.49
CA THR A 522 -39.72 15.02 19.40
C THR A 522 -40.33 16.42 19.35
N ASN A 523 -41.65 16.50 19.36
CA ASN A 523 -42.41 17.75 19.46
C ASN A 523 -42.51 18.21 20.92
N LYS A 524 -42.67 19.52 21.11
CA LYS A 524 -42.93 20.11 22.43
C LYS A 524 -44.40 19.93 22.78
N GLN A 525 -44.68 19.30 23.90
CA GLN A 525 -46.04 18.99 24.34
C GLN A 525 -46.26 19.44 25.78
N ASN A 526 -47.53 19.57 26.15
CA ASN A 526 -47.96 19.70 27.55
C ASN A 526 -48.48 18.34 28.01
N LYS A 527 -47.63 17.57 28.71
CA LYS A 527 -47.95 16.24 29.21
C LYS A 527 -48.11 16.31 30.73
N ASP A 528 -49.29 15.95 31.23
CA ASP A 528 -49.58 15.94 32.67
C ASP A 528 -49.29 17.29 33.37
N GLY A 529 -49.46 18.40 32.64
CA GLY A 529 -49.16 19.75 33.14
C GLY A 529 -47.69 20.18 33.03
N ILE A 530 -46.81 19.31 32.53
CA ILE A 530 -45.39 19.59 32.29
C ILE A 530 -45.20 19.91 30.81
N ILE A 531 -44.73 21.12 30.54
CA ILE A 531 -44.39 21.57 29.18
C ILE A 531 -42.93 21.23 28.88
N GLY A 532 -42.68 20.37 27.89
CA GLY A 532 -41.31 19.97 27.55
C GLY A 532 -41.15 19.13 26.29
N PHE A 533 -39.89 18.80 26.00
CA PHE A 533 -39.50 17.79 25.01
C PHE A 533 -39.30 16.45 25.73
N HIS A 534 -40.03 15.43 25.31
CA HIS A 534 -40.09 14.15 26.01
C HIS A 534 -39.32 13.07 25.23
N TYR A 535 -38.25 12.55 25.81
CA TYR A 535 -37.39 11.54 25.15
C TYR A 535 -38.16 10.25 24.81
N ASP A 536 -39.12 9.86 25.65
CA ASP A 536 -40.01 8.72 25.44
C ASP A 536 -40.95 8.90 24.24
N HIS A 537 -41.19 10.14 23.81
CA HIS A 537 -42.05 10.48 22.68
C HIS A 537 -41.30 10.52 21.34
N ARG A 538 -40.01 10.25 21.35
CA ARG A 538 -39.15 10.29 20.16
C ARG A 538 -39.64 9.37 19.05
N ASP A 539 -39.82 9.96 17.86
CA ASP A 539 -40.05 9.24 16.62
C ASP A 539 -38.75 9.19 15.80
N SER A 540 -38.47 8.07 15.14
CA SER A 540 -37.26 7.91 14.32
C SER A 540 -37.58 7.47 12.90
N TRP A 541 -36.84 8.05 11.95
CA TRP A 541 -37.00 7.85 10.53
C TRP A 541 -35.65 7.61 9.83
N GLN A 542 -35.66 6.75 8.82
CA GLN A 542 -34.59 6.51 7.86
C GLN A 542 -35.21 6.48 6.47
N PHE A 543 -34.71 7.28 5.54
CA PHE A 543 -35.26 7.32 4.19
C PHE A 543 -34.44 6.42 3.26
N ASP A 544 -35.14 5.75 2.35
CA ASP A 544 -34.53 4.88 1.34
C ASP A 544 -34.78 5.46 -0.04
N PRO A 545 -33.75 5.82 -0.83
CA PRO A 545 -33.96 6.35 -2.17
C PRO A 545 -34.25 5.26 -3.23
N ASN A 546 -34.35 3.97 -2.85
CA ASN A 546 -34.81 2.90 -3.77
C ASN A 546 -36.16 3.20 -4.43
N ILE A 547 -37.01 4.02 -3.81
CA ILE A 547 -38.29 4.46 -4.38
C ILE A 547 -38.14 5.34 -5.63
N ILE A 548 -36.98 5.97 -5.83
CA ILE A 548 -36.71 6.90 -6.95
C ILE A 548 -35.57 6.41 -7.84
N ASP A 549 -34.76 5.48 -7.35
CA ASP A 549 -33.64 4.89 -8.06
C ASP A 549 -33.40 3.46 -7.59
N LEU A 550 -33.83 2.50 -8.43
CA LEU A 550 -33.73 1.06 -8.16
C LEU A 550 -32.37 0.47 -8.54
N ASP A 551 -31.55 1.19 -9.30
CA ASP A 551 -30.29 0.66 -9.86
C ASP A 551 -29.08 1.34 -9.20
N ARG A 552 -28.94 1.18 -7.88
CA ARG A 552 -27.92 1.87 -7.08
C ARG A 552 -26.70 1.02 -6.76
N TYR A 553 -26.75 -0.27 -7.05
CA TYR A 553 -25.62 -1.16 -6.79
C TYR A 553 -24.36 -0.61 -7.46
N GLY A 554 -23.28 -0.48 -6.69
CA GLY A 554 -22.03 0.01 -7.23
C GLY A 554 -21.97 1.50 -7.56
N THR A 555 -22.88 2.29 -7.01
CA THR A 555 -22.92 3.75 -7.16
C THR A 555 -22.83 4.41 -5.79
N PHE A 556 -22.52 5.70 -5.78
CA PHE A 556 -22.74 6.52 -4.61
C PHE A 556 -23.61 7.72 -4.96
N SER A 557 -24.27 8.29 -3.97
CA SER A 557 -25.18 9.40 -4.17
C SER A 557 -25.15 10.36 -3.00
N ILE A 558 -25.48 11.62 -3.26
CA ILE A 558 -25.91 12.56 -2.23
C ILE A 558 -27.43 12.60 -2.30
N TYR A 559 -28.06 12.11 -1.24
CA TYR A 559 -29.51 12.05 -1.10
C TYR A 559 -29.94 13.00 0.01
N SER A 560 -30.79 13.96 -0.37
CA SER A 560 -31.31 14.97 0.55
C SER A 560 -32.81 14.85 0.68
N VAL A 561 -33.35 14.91 1.89
CA VAL A 561 -34.78 14.79 2.17
C VAL A 561 -35.29 16.03 2.88
N LEU A 562 -36.45 16.51 2.45
CA LEU A 562 -37.18 17.69 2.94
C LEU A 562 -38.59 17.24 3.40
N PRO A 563 -38.73 16.76 4.65
CA PRO A 563 -40.01 16.31 5.18
C PRO A 563 -40.79 17.43 5.89
N VAL A 564 -42.09 17.23 5.98
CA VAL A 564 -43.02 17.98 6.83
C VAL A 564 -43.53 17.08 7.94
N ILE A 565 -43.45 17.53 9.18
CA ILE A 565 -44.01 16.85 10.35
C ILE A 565 -45.49 17.22 10.47
N ASP A 566 -46.35 16.24 10.72
CA ASP A 566 -47.73 16.50 11.14
C ASP A 566 -47.73 17.03 12.59
N PHE A 567 -48.59 17.99 12.95
CA PHE A 567 -48.68 18.50 14.33
C PHE A 567 -50.10 18.39 14.82
N ARG A 568 -50.29 17.93 16.07
CA ARG A 568 -51.61 17.96 16.71
C ARG A 568 -52.05 19.39 17.01
N SER A 569 -53.35 19.54 17.26
CA SER A 569 -53.92 20.80 17.74
C SER A 569 -53.43 21.21 19.13
N ASP A 570 -52.96 20.26 19.95
CA ASP A 570 -52.41 20.47 21.30
C ASP A 570 -50.87 20.58 21.34
N ASP A 571 -50.19 20.43 20.20
CA ASP A 571 -48.73 20.61 20.13
C ASP A 571 -48.36 22.09 20.23
N LEU A 572 -47.26 22.40 20.94
CA LEU A 572 -46.79 23.77 21.18
C LEU A 572 -45.92 24.32 20.02
N ASP A 573 -46.30 23.98 18.78
CA ASP A 573 -45.75 24.48 17.51
C ASP A 573 -44.20 24.41 17.37
N THR A 574 -43.52 23.56 18.13
CA THR A 574 -42.05 23.44 18.13
C THR A 574 -41.60 21.99 18.28
N PHE A 575 -40.42 21.65 17.78
CA PHE A 575 -39.81 20.33 17.89
C PHE A 575 -38.28 20.41 17.94
N VAL A 576 -37.63 19.36 18.43
CA VAL A 576 -36.16 19.22 18.40
C VAL A 576 -35.77 17.95 17.65
N MET A 577 -34.68 18.03 16.90
CA MET A 577 -34.07 16.88 16.24
C MET A 577 -32.86 16.40 17.03
N PHE A 578 -32.69 15.08 17.13
CA PHE A 578 -31.57 14.47 17.82
C PHE A 578 -30.48 14.04 16.83
N SER A 579 -29.24 14.47 17.08
CA SER A 579 -28.02 13.93 16.46
C SER A 579 -27.07 13.50 17.58
N GLY A 580 -27.01 12.20 17.87
CA GLY A 580 -26.29 11.68 19.04
C GLY A 580 -26.87 12.18 20.37
N TRP A 581 -26.01 12.76 21.23
CA TRP A 581 -26.37 13.28 22.56
C TRP A 581 -26.79 14.76 22.56
N HIS A 582 -26.70 15.44 21.42
CA HIS A 582 -27.01 16.87 21.29
C HIS A 582 -28.17 17.11 20.30
N TRP A 583 -28.76 18.30 20.37
CA TRP A 583 -29.78 18.75 19.41
C TRP A 583 -29.09 19.15 18.10
N ALA A 584 -29.69 18.82 16.97
CA ALA A 584 -29.14 19.19 15.68
C ALA A 584 -29.35 20.69 15.44
N GLY A 585 -28.27 21.46 15.37
CA GLY A 585 -28.30 22.89 15.10
C GLY A 585 -28.76 23.24 13.69
N SER A 586 -29.06 24.51 13.47
CA SER A 586 -29.51 25.04 12.17
C SER A 586 -28.35 25.66 11.38
N THR A 587 -28.30 25.43 10.07
CA THR A 587 -27.20 25.93 9.24
C THR A 587 -27.43 27.38 8.81
N GLN A 588 -26.56 28.29 9.27
CA GLN A 588 -26.64 29.73 8.96
C GLN A 588 -25.80 30.15 7.74
N THR A 589 -25.03 29.23 7.17
CA THR A 589 -24.28 29.47 5.92
C THR A 589 -25.08 28.98 4.72
N SER A 590 -25.01 29.70 3.60
CA SER A 590 -25.71 29.32 2.36
C SER A 590 -25.08 28.14 1.62
N GLU A 591 -23.87 27.76 2.02
CA GLU A 591 -23.11 26.68 1.43
C GLU A 591 -22.08 26.10 2.42
N ILE A 592 -21.73 24.82 2.24
CA ILE A 592 -20.64 24.15 2.94
C ILE A 592 -19.85 23.26 1.96
N PRO A 593 -18.51 23.27 2.01
CA PRO A 593 -17.72 22.30 1.27
C PRO A 593 -17.89 20.91 1.89
N ILE A 594 -17.99 19.89 1.04
CA ILE A 594 -18.03 18.48 1.45
C ILE A 594 -16.93 17.71 0.73
N GLU A 595 -16.37 16.75 1.44
CA GLU A 595 -15.32 15.89 0.91
C GLU A 595 -15.52 14.46 1.43
N SER A 596 -15.27 13.48 0.57
CA SER A 596 -15.27 12.06 0.95
C SER A 596 -14.26 11.29 0.12
N PHE A 597 -13.67 10.27 0.72
CA PHE A 597 -12.90 9.28 -0.02
C PHE A 597 -13.84 8.22 -0.58
N VAL A 598 -13.61 7.89 -1.84
CA VAL A 598 -14.34 6.87 -2.58
C VAL A 598 -13.31 5.97 -3.22
N GLU A 599 -13.65 4.69 -3.33
CA GLU A 599 -12.82 3.69 -3.96
C GLU A 599 -13.66 2.97 -5.02
N ASP A 600 -13.03 2.41 -6.05
CA ASP A 600 -13.71 1.44 -6.91
C ASP A 600 -13.32 0.01 -6.55
N ASN A 601 -13.97 -0.95 -7.18
CA ASN A 601 -13.73 -2.38 -7.00
C ASN A 601 -12.34 -2.88 -7.44
N TYR A 602 -11.50 -2.02 -8.03
CA TYR A 602 -10.10 -2.32 -8.31
C TYR A 602 -9.16 -1.56 -7.35
N GLY A 603 -9.72 -0.95 -6.30
CA GLY A 603 -8.98 -0.24 -5.29
C GLY A 603 -8.49 1.14 -5.72
N ASN A 604 -8.96 1.67 -6.86
CA ASN A 604 -8.60 3.03 -7.29
C ASN A 604 -9.24 4.04 -6.35
N ARG A 605 -8.41 4.75 -5.58
CA ARG A 605 -8.91 5.68 -4.57
C ARG A 605 -8.87 7.12 -5.05
N PHE A 606 -9.93 7.84 -4.74
CA PHE A 606 -10.07 9.25 -5.10
C PHE A 606 -10.86 10.01 -4.04
N LYS A 607 -10.55 11.30 -3.96
CA LYS A 607 -11.26 12.27 -3.16
C LYS A 607 -12.37 12.87 -4.00
N PHE A 608 -13.60 12.60 -3.61
CA PHE A 608 -14.76 13.35 -4.05
C PHE A 608 -14.84 14.64 -3.24
N SER A 609 -15.03 15.76 -3.93
CA SER A 609 -15.25 17.07 -3.33
C SER A 609 -16.41 17.76 -4.04
N ALA A 610 -17.24 18.45 -3.28
CA ALA A 610 -18.34 19.25 -3.81
C ALA A 610 -18.72 20.35 -2.82
N THR A 611 -19.72 21.14 -3.16
CA THR A 611 -20.33 22.12 -2.27
C THR A 611 -21.80 21.80 -2.12
N LEU A 612 -22.24 21.55 -0.89
CA LEU A 612 -23.66 21.58 -0.56
C LEU A 612 -24.11 23.04 -0.49
N TYR A 613 -25.24 23.35 -1.09
CA TYR A 613 -25.78 24.70 -1.12
C TYR A 613 -27.29 24.72 -0.94
N ALA A 614 -27.79 25.92 -0.63
CA ALA A 614 -29.16 26.16 -0.26
C ALA A 614 -30.20 25.78 -1.33
N GLU A 615 -31.29 25.18 -0.90
CA GLU A 615 -32.51 24.97 -1.67
C GLU A 615 -33.20 26.32 -1.98
N PRO A 616 -33.43 26.67 -3.25
CA PRO A 616 -34.13 27.89 -3.63
C PRO A 616 -35.52 27.96 -3.00
N LYS A 617 -35.93 29.18 -2.60
CA LYS A 617 -37.24 29.47 -2.01
C LYS A 617 -37.51 28.79 -0.65
N VAL A 618 -36.53 28.10 -0.06
CA VAL A 618 -36.65 27.45 1.26
C VAL A 618 -35.82 28.19 2.31
N GLY A 619 -36.31 28.30 3.54
CA GLY A 619 -35.62 28.93 4.66
C GLY A 619 -35.12 30.35 4.33
N ALA A 620 -33.85 30.62 4.60
CA ALA A 620 -33.18 31.89 4.31
C ALA A 620 -33.09 32.20 2.81
N ALA A 621 -32.93 31.19 1.95
CA ALA A 621 -32.91 31.40 0.50
C ALA A 621 -34.28 31.82 -0.05
N GLY A 622 -35.37 31.56 0.67
CA GLY A 622 -36.70 32.08 0.39
C GLY A 622 -37.08 33.35 1.14
N GLY A 623 -36.18 33.92 1.94
CA GLY A 623 -36.47 35.08 2.80
C GLY A 623 -37.43 34.77 3.95
N LYS A 624 -37.55 33.49 4.36
CA LYS A 624 -38.53 33.03 5.37
C LYS A 624 -37.91 32.71 6.74
N SER A 625 -36.58 32.56 6.84
CA SER A 625 -35.84 32.34 8.10
C SER A 625 -34.38 32.82 7.97
N LYS A 626 -33.55 32.64 9.00
CA LYS A 626 -32.08 32.85 8.92
C LYS A 626 -31.31 31.59 8.53
N ASN A 627 -32.00 30.46 8.36
CA ASN A 627 -31.38 29.14 8.22
C ASN A 627 -31.51 28.64 6.78
N TYR A 628 -30.43 28.10 6.25
CA TYR A 628 -30.39 27.53 4.91
C TYR A 628 -30.63 26.02 4.95
N ALA A 629 -31.45 25.53 4.03
CA ALA A 629 -31.65 24.11 3.78
C ALA A 629 -30.64 23.64 2.74
N LEU A 630 -29.55 23.00 3.17
CA LEU A 630 -28.43 22.62 2.30
C LEU A 630 -28.65 21.28 1.61
N THR A 631 -29.53 21.25 0.61
CA THR A 631 -29.99 19.99 -0.02
C THR A 631 -29.51 19.80 -1.45
N ARG A 632 -28.84 20.79 -2.05
CA ARG A 632 -28.36 20.77 -3.44
C ARG A 632 -26.86 20.68 -3.52
N VAL A 633 -26.34 20.17 -4.65
CA VAL A 633 -24.91 19.93 -4.86
C VAL A 633 -24.39 20.67 -6.08
N LYS A 634 -23.25 21.35 -5.96
CA LYS A 634 -22.53 22.00 -7.07
C LYS A 634 -21.01 21.82 -6.95
N GLY A 635 -20.30 22.07 -8.04
CA GLY A 635 -18.83 22.12 -8.05
C GLY A 635 -18.17 20.76 -7.82
N GLU A 636 -18.79 19.68 -8.30
CA GLU A 636 -18.30 18.33 -8.02
C GLU A 636 -17.01 18.01 -8.76
N LYS A 637 -16.02 17.53 -8.01
CA LYS A 637 -14.68 17.26 -8.49
C LYS A 637 -14.14 15.97 -7.89
N PHE A 638 -13.45 15.21 -8.73
CA PHE A 638 -12.73 14.00 -8.37
C PHE A 638 -11.23 14.27 -8.46
N VAL A 639 -10.50 13.90 -7.41
CA VAL A 639 -9.04 14.01 -7.36
C VAL A 639 -8.48 12.65 -6.97
N PRO A 640 -7.68 11.99 -7.83
CA PRO A 640 -7.04 10.73 -7.48
C PRO A 640 -6.10 10.91 -6.29
N VAL A 641 -5.94 9.87 -5.47
CA VAL A 641 -5.11 9.91 -4.26
C VAL A 641 -4.05 8.81 -4.34
N LEU A 642 -2.79 9.19 -4.16
CA LEU A 642 -1.67 8.27 -3.96
C LEU A 642 -1.58 7.97 -2.46
N GLU A 643 -1.82 6.73 -2.05
CA GLU A 643 -1.57 6.26 -0.67
C GLU A 643 -0.63 5.05 -0.65
#